data_AF-A0A2D5ATK5-F1
#
_entry.id   AF-A0A2D5ATK5-F1
#
_cell.length_a   1.000
_cell.length_b   1.000
_cell.length_c   1.000
_cell.angle_alpha   90.00
_cell.angle_beta   90.00
_cell.angle_gamma   90.00
#
_symmetry.space_group_name_H-M   'P 1'
#
loop_
_entity.id
_entity.type
_entity.pdbx_description
1 polymer ?
#
loop_
_entity_poly.entity_id
_entity_poly.type
_entity_poly.pdbx_seq_one_letter_code
_entity_poly.pdbx_strand_id
1 'polypeptide(L)'
;MLTAGASLLVCFTLAQATLGQESAVRETKWPGGAPRERFEVALGADGQEIRQGKYESWSEGGVRTSKGEYENGKRNGAWKFFFATGKKRSNGRFEKGLRHGKWRLYHDNGKLRGQGKFRDDFIHGEWSFRTTSGKDDPTESGDYRHLQLNYADGTLRGRGYLKDERLHGDWVYYWEDGTVQYAGRYVEGLREGPWFFQHGDGTYDEEMLSGVYAAGKRVKSAPSSDLPGFAQPLKRSDVNAAVEEASDRGELDRLLDLASKGRGAEKKDAIEKLVSMPIRTVPAVIEWLQTGERGNPRLLERAADSYGNLLATICGGATYPFQDPTGAVTPESIAFATKRWASLWALTGPNSDFWVLDAALMESGSPEALYHPPFPELDRDMVRWFSSPSARALYSQRFDKSEDQLAARSVEVALEWLSSQQSDDGGWDADGFAEDETIQGIERMAHHDVGVTALSLLAFMAAGNNTLEGPYRENVGRGLVWLARQLNRDGSIESRLPETELSYDQAIAALCLCEAAAQSPSPGLARMARATIDWILKARSKKAGWYYGSKPTGETTTSLTAWMVQALFAARRANIGADSAKIDTALEGARLWVVSVSERRTGRVGYKDRNTHSLRMEQNQHYPRDRAETMTAAGLFCHALFGTDSETEIIPRHIYRIRKAPPLWSSDGLGCDMYYWYFATNALFQFGGDPWMKWWKKWSSLAVHAQKKKGDARGSWEPVGPWGFVGGRVYSTAIMALGLTTPQRFSRLEEKRGGSTAGAAKRGKGKKRG
;
A
#
# COMPACT_ATOMS: atom_id res chain seq x y z
N MET A 1 -49.60 -15.55 80.13
CA MET A 1 -51.01 -15.67 79.71
C MET A 1 -51.04 -16.48 78.43
N LEU A 2 -51.92 -17.47 78.41
CA LEU A 2 -51.91 -18.67 77.56
C LEU A 2 -52.62 -18.48 76.21
N THR A 3 -52.22 -19.33 75.25
CA THR A 3 -52.99 -19.91 74.09
C THR A 3 -53.41 -19.03 72.92
N ALA A 4 -53.58 -19.50 71.67
CA ALA A 4 -53.12 -20.66 70.86
C ALA A 4 -53.87 -20.61 69.50
N GLY A 5 -53.24 -21.10 68.42
CA GLY A 5 -53.89 -21.68 67.22
C GLY A 5 -54.24 -20.71 66.09
N ALA A 6 -54.27 -21.09 64.80
CA ALA A 6 -53.86 -22.31 64.11
C ALA A 6 -53.77 -21.99 62.59
N SER A 7 -53.07 -22.86 61.88
CA SER A 7 -52.75 -22.90 60.45
C SER A 7 -53.90 -22.74 59.46
N LEU A 8 -53.61 -22.20 58.27
CA LEU A 8 -54.30 -22.59 57.02
C LEU A 8 -53.35 -22.42 55.81
N LEU A 9 -52.89 -23.57 55.32
CA LEU A 9 -52.29 -23.78 53.99
C LEU A 9 -53.37 -23.52 52.93
N VAL A 10 -53.06 -22.73 51.90
CA VAL A 10 -53.77 -22.78 50.62
C VAL A 10 -52.75 -23.07 49.52
N CYS A 11 -52.80 -24.31 49.02
CA CYS A 11 -52.14 -24.74 47.80
C CYS A 11 -52.71 -23.96 46.61
N PHE A 12 -51.90 -23.11 45.98
CA PHE A 12 -52.17 -22.65 44.62
C PHE A 12 -51.53 -23.63 43.63
N THR A 13 -52.37 -24.47 43.06
CA THR A 13 -52.10 -25.18 41.80
C THR A 13 -51.91 -24.15 40.69
N LEU A 14 -50.66 -23.90 40.30
CA LEU A 14 -50.34 -23.23 39.03
C LEU A 14 -50.67 -24.21 37.90
N ALA A 15 -51.93 -24.20 37.47
CA ALA A 15 -52.28 -24.61 36.12
C ALA A 15 -51.54 -23.65 35.17
N GLN A 16 -50.47 -24.12 34.54
CA GLN A 16 -49.92 -23.46 33.36
C GLN A 16 -50.99 -23.54 32.26
N ALA A 17 -51.83 -22.51 32.19
CA ALA A 17 -52.58 -22.23 30.99
C ALA A 17 -51.55 -21.89 29.90
N THR A 18 -51.33 -22.80 28.97
CA THR A 18 -50.78 -22.50 27.66
C THR A 18 -51.72 -21.52 26.97
N LEU A 19 -51.52 -20.23 27.22
CA LEU A 19 -52.03 -19.16 26.37
C LEU A 19 -51.31 -19.31 25.03
N GLY A 20 -51.91 -20.06 24.13
CA GLY A 20 -51.59 -19.97 22.72
C GLY A 20 -51.85 -18.53 22.28
N GLN A 21 -50.80 -17.75 22.09
CA GLN A 21 -50.91 -16.51 21.33
C GLN A 21 -51.43 -16.90 19.94
N GLU A 22 -52.65 -16.50 19.61
CA GLU A 22 -53.16 -16.60 18.24
C GLU A 22 -52.21 -15.79 17.35
N SER A 23 -51.38 -16.46 16.55
CA SER A 23 -50.57 -15.78 15.55
C SER A 23 -51.52 -15.23 14.49
N ALA A 24 -51.54 -13.90 14.33
CA ALA A 24 -52.36 -13.27 13.31
C ALA A 24 -51.65 -13.45 11.95
N VAL A 25 -52.40 -13.84 10.92
CA VAL A 25 -51.85 -13.95 9.56
C VAL A 25 -52.01 -12.60 8.86
N ARG A 26 -50.94 -12.12 8.23
CA ARG A 26 -50.90 -10.95 7.36
C ARG A 26 -50.62 -11.38 5.93
N GLU A 27 -51.20 -10.67 4.98
CA GLU A 27 -50.95 -10.85 3.56
C GLU A 27 -50.75 -9.48 2.90
N THR A 28 -49.68 -9.33 2.13
CA THR A 28 -49.45 -8.17 1.27
C THR A 28 -49.66 -8.57 -0.18
N LYS A 29 -50.04 -7.61 -1.03
CA LYS A 29 -50.32 -7.82 -2.45
C LYS A 29 -49.46 -6.91 -3.32
N TRP A 30 -49.18 -7.35 -4.54
CA TRP A 30 -48.63 -6.52 -5.61
C TRP A 30 -49.65 -5.46 -6.05
N PRO A 31 -49.24 -4.38 -6.75
CA PRO A 31 -50.17 -3.38 -7.28
C PRO A 31 -51.30 -3.99 -8.13
N GLY A 32 -51.02 -5.07 -8.87
CA GLY A 32 -52.01 -5.84 -9.63
C GLY A 32 -52.92 -6.78 -8.82
N GLY A 33 -52.85 -6.75 -7.48
CA GLY A 33 -53.70 -7.53 -6.58
C GLY A 33 -53.26 -8.97 -6.31
N ALA A 34 -52.23 -9.47 -7.00
CA ALA A 34 -51.65 -10.79 -6.74
C ALA A 34 -50.96 -10.86 -5.36
N PRO A 35 -51.01 -12.00 -4.63
CA PRO A 35 -50.30 -12.16 -3.36
C PRO A 35 -48.79 -11.93 -3.51
N ARG A 36 -48.21 -11.12 -2.63
CA ARG A 36 -46.78 -10.80 -2.58
C ARG A 36 -46.10 -11.54 -1.43
N GLU A 37 -46.60 -11.39 -0.22
CA GLU A 37 -46.11 -12.08 0.97
C GLU A 37 -47.27 -12.50 1.85
N ARG A 38 -47.14 -13.66 2.51
CA ARG A 38 -48.05 -14.12 3.56
C ARG A 38 -47.22 -14.54 4.77
N PHE A 39 -47.51 -13.99 5.92
CA PHE A 39 -46.70 -14.21 7.11
C PHE A 39 -47.51 -14.13 8.40
N GLU A 40 -47.10 -14.93 9.37
CA GLU A 40 -47.63 -14.86 10.73
C GLU A 40 -46.90 -13.75 11.52
N VAL A 41 -47.63 -13.05 12.40
CA VAL A 41 -47.11 -12.01 13.28
C VAL A 41 -47.44 -12.28 14.75
N ALA A 42 -46.60 -11.74 15.62
CA ALA A 42 -46.84 -11.62 17.06
C ALA A 42 -46.46 -10.22 17.54
N LEU A 43 -46.89 -9.82 18.73
CA LEU A 43 -46.48 -8.56 19.34
C LEU A 43 -45.07 -8.70 19.93
N GLY A 44 -44.16 -7.83 19.50
CA GLY A 44 -42.82 -7.68 20.05
C GLY A 44 -42.81 -6.98 21.41
N ALA A 45 -41.64 -6.91 22.03
CA ALA A 45 -41.46 -6.30 23.35
C ALA A 45 -41.78 -4.80 23.40
N ASP A 46 -41.78 -4.13 22.25
CA ASP A 46 -42.14 -2.72 22.05
C ASP A 46 -43.61 -2.52 21.67
N GLY A 47 -44.41 -3.59 21.64
CA GLY A 47 -45.81 -3.58 21.23
C GLY A 47 -46.02 -3.53 19.71
N GLN A 48 -44.97 -3.59 18.89
CA GLN A 48 -45.10 -3.63 17.43
C GLN A 48 -45.28 -5.06 16.91
N GLU A 49 -45.97 -5.21 15.78
CA GLU A 49 -46.08 -6.50 15.10
C GLU A 49 -44.73 -6.91 14.50
N ILE A 50 -44.18 -8.03 14.99
CA ILE A 50 -42.99 -8.66 14.43
C ILE A 50 -43.37 -9.96 13.73
N ARG A 51 -42.62 -10.32 12.69
CA ARG A 51 -42.81 -11.62 12.00
C ARG A 51 -42.51 -12.76 12.98
N GLN A 52 -43.46 -13.69 13.11
CA GLN A 52 -43.39 -14.82 14.03
C GLN A 52 -44.15 -16.00 13.42
N GLY A 53 -43.49 -17.13 13.19
CA GLY A 53 -44.11 -18.31 12.58
C GLY A 53 -43.95 -18.36 11.06
N LYS A 54 -44.93 -18.93 10.35
CA LYS A 54 -44.79 -19.28 8.92
C LYS A 54 -44.68 -18.05 8.02
N TYR A 55 -43.87 -18.19 6.96
CA TYR A 55 -43.65 -17.17 5.94
C TYR A 55 -43.64 -17.77 4.53
N GLU A 56 -44.32 -17.13 3.60
CA GLU A 56 -44.27 -17.39 2.16
C GLU A 56 -44.21 -16.07 1.36
N SER A 57 -43.50 -16.07 0.24
CA SER A 57 -43.49 -14.94 -0.71
C SER A 57 -43.61 -15.42 -2.16
N TRP A 58 -44.13 -14.56 -3.02
CA TRP A 58 -44.36 -14.82 -4.45
C TRP A 58 -43.94 -13.61 -5.30
N SER A 59 -43.48 -13.89 -6.53
CA SER A 59 -43.26 -12.88 -7.57
C SER A 59 -44.59 -12.30 -8.07
N GLU A 60 -44.54 -11.21 -8.82
CA GLU A 60 -45.74 -10.61 -9.43
C GLU A 60 -46.50 -11.59 -10.34
N GLY A 61 -45.79 -12.50 -11.01
CA GLY A 61 -46.37 -13.59 -11.80
C GLY A 61 -46.89 -14.78 -10.98
N GLY A 62 -46.99 -14.66 -9.65
CA GLY A 62 -47.54 -15.69 -8.76
C GLY A 62 -46.61 -16.89 -8.49
N VAL A 63 -45.34 -16.81 -8.92
CA VAL A 63 -44.35 -17.87 -8.66
C VAL A 63 -43.78 -17.69 -7.26
N ARG A 64 -43.88 -18.72 -6.41
CA ARG A 64 -43.32 -18.68 -5.05
C ARG A 64 -41.82 -18.39 -5.10
N THR A 65 -41.35 -17.37 -4.38
CA THR A 65 -39.94 -16.94 -4.32
C THR A 65 -39.23 -17.42 -3.06
N SER A 66 -39.93 -17.53 -1.93
CA SER A 66 -39.37 -18.10 -0.71
C SER A 66 -40.44 -18.70 0.22
N LYS A 67 -40.01 -19.60 1.11
CA LYS A 67 -40.81 -20.11 2.22
C LYS A 67 -39.91 -20.46 3.41
N GLY A 68 -40.36 -20.18 4.62
CA GLY A 68 -39.69 -20.57 5.84
C GLY A 68 -40.44 -20.11 7.08
N GLU A 69 -39.72 -19.92 8.17
CA GLU A 69 -40.27 -19.50 9.46
C GLU A 69 -39.47 -18.32 10.03
N TYR A 70 -40.16 -17.47 10.78
CA TYR A 70 -39.58 -16.40 11.56
C TYR A 70 -39.73 -16.69 13.05
N GLU A 71 -38.74 -16.27 13.82
CA GLU A 71 -38.80 -16.23 15.28
C GLU A 71 -38.22 -14.90 15.73
N ASN A 72 -38.99 -14.14 16.51
CA ASN A 72 -38.62 -12.82 17.02
C ASN A 72 -38.16 -11.86 15.89
N GLY A 73 -38.91 -11.82 14.79
CA GLY A 73 -38.59 -10.95 13.64
C GLY A 73 -37.41 -11.42 12.77
N LYS A 74 -36.71 -12.50 13.14
CA LYS A 74 -35.54 -13.02 12.40
C LYS A 74 -35.86 -14.36 11.76
N ARG A 75 -35.25 -14.64 10.60
CA ARG A 75 -35.41 -15.95 9.93
C ARG A 75 -34.91 -17.05 10.87
N ASN A 76 -35.70 -18.09 11.05
CA ASN A 76 -35.33 -19.24 11.87
C ASN A 76 -35.84 -20.54 11.25
N GLY A 77 -35.20 -21.65 11.56
CA GLY A 77 -35.64 -22.96 11.08
C GLY A 77 -35.39 -23.18 9.58
N ALA A 78 -36.18 -24.06 8.95
CA ALA A 78 -35.94 -24.51 7.58
C ALA A 78 -36.45 -23.52 6.54
N TRP A 79 -35.59 -23.14 5.59
CA TRP A 79 -35.90 -22.19 4.54
C TRP A 79 -35.68 -22.77 3.15
N LYS A 80 -36.52 -22.34 2.20
CA LYS A 80 -36.45 -22.69 0.78
C LYS A 80 -36.60 -21.42 -0.05
N PHE A 81 -35.77 -21.28 -1.06
CA PHE A 81 -35.80 -20.22 -2.05
C PHE A 81 -35.97 -20.82 -3.44
N PHE A 82 -36.57 -20.06 -4.34
CA PHE A 82 -36.94 -20.51 -5.68
C PHE A 82 -36.48 -19.48 -6.72
N PHE A 83 -36.20 -19.94 -7.93
CA PHE A 83 -35.97 -19.10 -9.09
C PHE A 83 -37.29 -18.52 -9.61
N ALA A 84 -37.22 -17.51 -10.49
CA ALA A 84 -38.38 -17.00 -11.21
C ALA A 84 -39.12 -18.09 -12.02
N THR A 85 -38.44 -19.20 -12.35
CA THR A 85 -39.01 -20.38 -13.01
C THR A 85 -39.80 -21.30 -12.08
N GLY A 86 -39.81 -21.03 -10.76
CA GLY A 86 -40.42 -21.87 -9.73
C GLY A 86 -39.59 -23.06 -9.29
N LYS A 87 -38.45 -23.33 -9.96
CA LYS A 87 -37.49 -24.35 -9.52
C LYS A 87 -36.78 -23.93 -8.24
N LYS A 88 -36.37 -24.89 -7.42
CA LYS A 88 -35.61 -24.61 -6.18
C LYS A 88 -34.29 -23.92 -6.54
N ARG A 89 -33.98 -22.84 -5.85
CA ARG A 89 -32.72 -22.07 -5.92
C ARG A 89 -31.78 -22.48 -4.81
N SER A 90 -32.29 -22.56 -3.59
CA SER A 90 -31.52 -23.01 -2.43
C SER A 90 -32.43 -23.45 -1.30
N ASN A 91 -31.90 -24.25 -0.38
CA ASN A 91 -32.55 -24.55 0.88
C ASN A 91 -31.55 -24.91 1.98
N GLY A 92 -31.93 -24.64 3.22
CA GLY A 92 -31.12 -24.93 4.40
C GLY A 92 -31.82 -24.43 5.66
N ARG A 93 -31.05 -24.16 6.71
CA ARG A 93 -31.57 -23.67 7.98
C ARG A 93 -31.03 -22.27 8.27
N PHE A 94 -31.87 -21.43 8.86
CA PHE A 94 -31.46 -20.19 9.51
C PHE A 94 -31.50 -20.36 11.04
N GLU A 95 -30.60 -19.66 11.71
CA GLU A 95 -30.59 -19.49 13.16
C GLU A 95 -30.35 -18.01 13.47
N LYS A 96 -31.26 -17.40 14.24
CA LYS A 96 -31.21 -15.97 14.60
C LYS A 96 -31.00 -15.03 13.40
N GLY A 97 -31.57 -15.37 12.24
CA GLY A 97 -31.47 -14.58 11.02
C GLY A 97 -30.31 -14.93 10.09
N LEU A 98 -29.35 -15.75 10.53
CA LEU A 98 -28.15 -16.12 9.76
C LEU A 98 -28.23 -17.55 9.22
N ARG A 99 -27.71 -17.82 8.03
CA ARG A 99 -27.64 -19.19 7.51
C ARG A 99 -26.75 -20.05 8.42
N HIS A 100 -27.27 -21.19 8.84
CA HIS A 100 -26.58 -22.10 9.74
C HIS A 100 -26.82 -23.56 9.32
N GLY A 101 -25.82 -24.42 9.53
CA GLY A 101 -25.93 -25.85 9.28
C GLY A 101 -25.93 -26.19 7.78
N LYS A 102 -26.56 -27.31 7.39
CA LYS A 102 -26.47 -27.85 6.02
C LYS A 102 -27.31 -27.04 5.03
N TRP A 103 -26.70 -26.71 3.90
CA TRP A 103 -27.32 -26.00 2.79
C TRP A 103 -27.13 -26.73 1.47
N ARG A 104 -28.09 -26.56 0.57
CA ARG A 104 -28.06 -27.00 -0.82
C ARG A 104 -28.40 -25.84 -1.73
N LEU A 105 -27.63 -25.71 -2.80
CA LEU A 105 -27.73 -24.71 -3.84
C LEU A 105 -28.01 -25.42 -5.17
N TYR A 106 -28.83 -24.83 -6.02
CA TYR A 106 -29.24 -25.41 -7.30
C TYR A 106 -28.96 -24.44 -8.45
N HIS A 107 -28.70 -24.99 -9.63
CA HIS A 107 -28.70 -24.23 -10.89
C HIS A 107 -30.13 -23.89 -11.31
N ASP A 108 -30.28 -22.90 -12.19
CA ASP A 108 -31.57 -22.52 -12.79
C ASP A 108 -32.28 -23.69 -13.51
N ASN A 109 -31.50 -24.64 -14.03
CA ASN A 109 -31.98 -25.87 -14.64
C ASN A 109 -32.54 -26.89 -13.62
N GLY A 110 -32.33 -26.66 -12.32
CA GLY A 110 -32.80 -27.48 -11.19
C GLY A 110 -31.81 -28.54 -10.71
N LYS A 111 -30.65 -28.71 -11.36
CA LYS A 111 -29.58 -29.61 -10.90
C LYS A 111 -28.87 -29.03 -9.68
N LEU A 112 -28.34 -29.91 -8.82
CA LEU A 112 -27.56 -29.51 -7.65
C LEU A 112 -26.31 -28.75 -8.11
N ARG A 113 -26.15 -27.51 -7.65
CA ARG A 113 -24.98 -26.65 -7.88
C ARG A 113 -23.95 -26.81 -6.78
N GLY A 114 -24.40 -26.90 -5.53
CA GLY A 114 -23.48 -26.99 -4.40
C GLY A 114 -24.17 -27.45 -3.13
N GLN A 115 -23.40 -28.02 -2.21
CA GLN A 115 -23.87 -28.38 -0.88
C GLN A 115 -22.72 -28.33 0.13
N GLY A 116 -23.04 -27.99 1.36
CA GLY A 116 -22.08 -27.93 2.46
C GLY A 116 -22.72 -27.29 3.68
N LYS A 117 -21.93 -26.70 4.57
CA LYS A 117 -22.44 -26.04 5.77
C LYS A 117 -22.20 -24.53 5.74
N PHE A 118 -23.13 -23.79 6.32
CA PHE A 118 -22.90 -22.41 6.73
C PHE A 118 -22.74 -22.34 8.25
N ARG A 119 -21.91 -21.40 8.70
CA ARG A 119 -21.83 -20.96 10.10
C ARG A 119 -21.92 -19.43 10.08
N ASP A 120 -23.01 -18.90 10.62
CA ASP A 120 -23.27 -17.47 10.72
C ASP A 120 -23.15 -16.76 9.36
N ASP A 121 -23.87 -17.27 8.36
CA ASP A 121 -23.83 -16.80 6.96
C ASP A 121 -22.54 -17.04 6.17
N PHE A 122 -21.47 -17.52 6.81
CA PHE A 122 -20.22 -17.86 6.13
C PHE A 122 -20.17 -19.33 5.73
N ILE A 123 -19.70 -19.58 4.50
CA ILE A 123 -19.38 -20.92 4.03
C ILE A 123 -18.35 -21.56 4.98
N HIS A 124 -18.64 -22.77 5.46
CA HIS A 124 -17.83 -23.41 6.49
C HIS A 124 -17.76 -24.93 6.32
N GLY A 125 -16.57 -25.48 6.52
CA GLY A 125 -16.30 -26.90 6.37
C GLY A 125 -16.31 -27.36 4.91
N GLU A 126 -16.36 -28.66 4.73
CA GLU A 126 -16.45 -29.32 3.42
C GLU A 126 -17.64 -28.84 2.58
N TRP A 127 -17.33 -28.34 1.38
CA TRP A 127 -18.29 -28.01 0.33
C TRP A 127 -17.98 -28.75 -0.96
N SER A 128 -19.04 -29.27 -1.58
CA SER A 128 -18.97 -29.88 -2.92
C SER A 128 -19.80 -29.05 -3.91
N PHE A 129 -19.18 -28.63 -5.00
CA PHE A 129 -19.80 -27.89 -6.10
C PHE A 129 -19.81 -28.70 -7.39
N ARG A 130 -20.77 -28.40 -8.27
CA ARG A 130 -20.96 -29.02 -9.57
C ARG A 130 -21.29 -27.98 -10.63
N THR A 131 -20.78 -28.20 -11.84
CA THR A 131 -21.09 -27.41 -13.03
C THR A 131 -22.56 -27.55 -13.45
N THR A 132 -23.05 -26.67 -14.33
CA THR A 132 -24.43 -26.74 -14.89
C THR A 132 -24.72 -28.07 -15.61
N SER A 133 -23.68 -28.72 -16.15
CA SER A 133 -23.76 -30.05 -16.77
C SER A 133 -24.02 -31.16 -15.75
N GLY A 134 -23.62 -30.95 -14.49
CA GLY A 134 -23.68 -31.92 -13.39
C GLY A 134 -22.35 -32.57 -13.05
N LYS A 135 -21.25 -32.25 -13.76
CA LYS A 135 -19.88 -32.69 -13.40
C LYS A 135 -19.40 -31.96 -12.15
N ASP A 136 -18.64 -32.65 -11.31
CA ASP A 136 -18.00 -32.06 -10.12
C ASP A 136 -17.06 -30.91 -10.52
N ASP A 137 -17.06 -29.87 -9.69
CA ASP A 137 -16.26 -28.67 -9.86
C ASP A 137 -15.18 -28.64 -8.76
N PRO A 138 -14.01 -29.25 -8.98
CA PRO A 138 -12.95 -29.28 -7.99
C PRO A 138 -12.32 -27.90 -7.75
N THR A 139 -12.55 -26.92 -8.63
CA THR A 139 -12.00 -25.58 -8.45
C THR A 139 -12.70 -24.80 -7.35
N GLU A 140 -14.00 -25.07 -7.15
CA GLU A 140 -14.83 -24.44 -6.12
C GLU A 140 -15.12 -25.40 -4.94
N SER A 141 -14.88 -26.71 -5.07
CA SER A 141 -15.02 -27.69 -3.97
C SER A 141 -13.80 -27.71 -3.05
N GLY A 142 -14.01 -27.93 -1.76
CA GLY A 142 -12.95 -28.02 -0.74
C GLY A 142 -13.44 -27.69 0.67
N ASP A 143 -12.51 -27.62 1.63
CA ASP A 143 -12.80 -27.24 3.02
C ASP A 143 -12.72 -25.72 3.19
N TYR A 144 -13.83 -25.10 3.59
CA TYR A 144 -13.94 -23.65 3.68
C TYR A 144 -13.87 -23.10 5.11
N ARG A 145 -13.16 -21.98 5.26
CA ARG A 145 -13.10 -21.21 6.51
C ARG A 145 -13.11 -19.71 6.23
N HIS A 146 -14.03 -18.98 6.85
CA HIS A 146 -13.97 -17.52 6.85
C HIS A 146 -12.78 -17.04 7.68
N LEU A 147 -12.04 -16.07 7.15
CA LEU A 147 -10.88 -15.46 7.80
C LEU A 147 -11.07 -13.95 7.86
N GLN A 148 -10.90 -13.41 9.06
CA GLN A 148 -10.82 -11.99 9.34
C GLN A 148 -9.40 -11.66 9.83
N LEU A 149 -8.80 -10.65 9.21
CA LEU A 149 -7.51 -10.10 9.59
C LEU A 149 -7.77 -8.75 10.25
N ASN A 150 -7.14 -8.51 11.40
CA ASN A 150 -7.23 -7.25 12.12
C ASN A 150 -5.85 -6.56 12.20
N TYR A 151 -5.87 -5.25 12.34
CA TYR A 151 -4.73 -4.44 12.76
C TYR A 151 -4.44 -4.64 14.26
N ALA A 152 -3.31 -4.10 14.72
CA ALA A 152 -2.88 -4.24 16.11
C ALA A 152 -3.85 -3.58 17.11
N ASP A 153 -4.59 -2.56 16.68
CA ASP A 153 -5.63 -1.90 17.44
C ASP A 153 -7.00 -2.62 17.38
N GLY A 154 -7.07 -3.76 16.70
CA GLY A 154 -8.29 -4.55 16.54
C GLY A 154 -9.17 -4.12 15.37
N THR A 155 -8.83 -3.03 14.65
CA THR A 155 -9.60 -2.59 13.47
C THR A 155 -9.48 -3.59 12.33
N LEU A 156 -10.52 -3.71 11.51
CA LEU A 156 -10.58 -4.69 10.41
C LEU A 156 -9.53 -4.34 9.34
N ARG A 157 -8.59 -5.24 9.08
CA ARG A 157 -7.56 -5.12 8.03
C ARG A 157 -7.97 -5.84 6.75
N GLY A 158 -8.67 -6.95 6.86
CA GLY A 158 -9.15 -7.67 5.69
C GLY A 158 -10.05 -8.83 6.03
N ARG A 159 -10.81 -9.30 5.04
CA ARG A 159 -11.71 -10.44 5.19
C ARG A 159 -11.86 -11.19 3.87
N GLY A 160 -12.12 -12.49 4.00
CA GLY A 160 -12.43 -13.37 2.88
C GLY A 160 -12.50 -14.82 3.35
N TYR A 161 -12.25 -15.75 2.44
CA TYR A 161 -12.31 -17.18 2.73
C TYR A 161 -10.98 -17.86 2.45
N LEU A 162 -10.71 -18.88 3.26
CA LEU A 162 -9.75 -19.93 2.95
C LEU A 162 -10.52 -21.10 2.36
N LYS A 163 -9.97 -21.69 1.31
CA LYS A 163 -10.32 -23.03 0.82
C LYS A 163 -9.07 -23.89 0.91
N ASP A 164 -9.15 -25.01 1.61
CA ASP A 164 -8.01 -25.91 1.86
C ASP A 164 -6.79 -25.15 2.40
N GLU A 165 -7.02 -24.29 3.40
CA GLU A 165 -6.02 -23.43 4.06
C GLU A 165 -5.34 -22.38 3.16
N ARG A 166 -5.89 -22.11 1.96
CA ARG A 166 -5.38 -21.07 1.04
C ARG A 166 -6.41 -20.00 0.76
N LEU A 167 -5.99 -18.74 0.56
CA LEU A 167 -6.89 -17.65 0.18
C LEU A 167 -7.68 -18.05 -1.08
N HIS A 168 -9.00 -17.94 -1.00
CA HIS A 168 -9.90 -18.33 -2.09
C HIS A 168 -11.15 -17.44 -2.10
N GLY A 169 -11.71 -17.23 -3.29
CA GLY A 169 -12.88 -16.38 -3.48
C GLY A 169 -12.56 -14.91 -3.31
N ASP A 170 -13.60 -14.11 -3.05
CA ASP A 170 -13.47 -12.66 -3.00
C ASP A 170 -12.89 -12.22 -1.65
N TRP A 171 -11.92 -11.31 -1.72
CA TRP A 171 -11.20 -10.76 -0.57
C TRP A 171 -11.21 -9.25 -0.62
N VAL A 172 -11.42 -8.63 0.55
CA VAL A 172 -11.40 -7.16 0.71
C VAL A 172 -10.45 -6.82 1.85
N TYR A 173 -9.59 -5.85 1.61
CA TYR A 173 -8.65 -5.30 2.58
C TYR A 173 -8.93 -3.82 2.79
N TYR A 174 -8.68 -3.34 4.01
CA TYR A 174 -9.01 -1.99 4.45
C TYR A 174 -7.76 -1.32 4.99
N TRP A 175 -7.79 0.01 4.99
CA TRP A 175 -6.89 0.87 5.74
C TRP A 175 -7.29 0.92 7.23
N GLU A 176 -6.40 1.46 8.08
CA GLU A 176 -6.65 1.64 9.52
C GLU A 176 -7.88 2.53 9.80
N ASP A 177 -8.22 3.44 8.87
CA ASP A 177 -9.43 4.27 8.95
C ASP A 177 -10.71 3.55 8.45
N GLY A 178 -10.60 2.28 8.05
CA GLY A 178 -11.69 1.46 7.54
C GLY A 178 -12.05 1.68 6.06
N THR A 179 -11.35 2.55 5.34
CA THR A 179 -11.55 2.71 3.89
C THR A 179 -10.96 1.53 3.12
N VAL A 180 -11.53 1.17 1.96
CA VAL A 180 -11.06 -0.01 1.22
C VAL A 180 -9.68 0.27 0.61
N GLN A 181 -8.72 -0.58 0.94
CA GLN A 181 -7.36 -0.51 0.45
C GLN A 181 -7.20 -1.24 -0.88
N TYR A 182 -7.66 -2.49 -0.96
CA TYR A 182 -7.73 -3.25 -2.20
C TYR A 182 -8.69 -4.42 -2.07
N ALA A 183 -9.21 -4.88 -3.20
CA ALA A 183 -10.00 -6.10 -3.23
C ALA A 183 -9.88 -6.81 -4.59
N GLY A 184 -10.22 -8.08 -4.57
CA GLY A 184 -10.21 -8.93 -5.75
C GLY A 184 -10.44 -10.39 -5.37
N ARG A 185 -10.31 -11.27 -6.36
CA ARG A 185 -10.52 -12.70 -6.16
C ARG A 185 -9.20 -13.43 -6.02
N TYR A 186 -9.13 -14.36 -5.07
CA TYR A 186 -8.07 -15.37 -5.00
C TYR A 186 -8.57 -16.71 -5.53
N VAL A 187 -7.70 -17.43 -6.21
CA VAL A 187 -7.86 -18.84 -6.57
C VAL A 187 -6.59 -19.56 -6.14
N GLU A 188 -6.72 -20.52 -5.21
CA GLU A 188 -5.59 -21.29 -4.66
C GLU A 188 -4.46 -20.42 -4.09
N GLY A 189 -4.81 -19.30 -3.46
CA GLY A 189 -3.86 -18.34 -2.89
C GLY A 189 -3.30 -17.33 -3.90
N LEU A 190 -3.65 -17.43 -5.18
CA LEU A 190 -3.15 -16.54 -6.24
C LEU A 190 -4.22 -15.53 -6.66
N ARG A 191 -3.82 -14.27 -6.87
CA ARG A 191 -4.71 -13.24 -7.41
C ARG A 191 -5.22 -13.67 -8.79
N GLU A 192 -6.52 -13.63 -8.99
CA GLU A 192 -7.20 -14.00 -10.23
C GLU A 192 -8.26 -12.95 -10.59
N GLY A 193 -8.42 -12.68 -11.88
CA GLY A 193 -9.42 -11.75 -12.38
C GLY A 193 -9.15 -10.29 -11.99
N PRO A 194 -10.18 -9.44 -11.94
CA PRO A 194 -10.02 -8.02 -11.64
C PRO A 194 -9.61 -7.80 -10.19
N TRP A 195 -8.57 -6.99 -10.02
CA TRP A 195 -8.09 -6.49 -8.73
C TRP A 195 -8.06 -4.97 -8.77
N PHE A 196 -8.53 -4.34 -7.71
CA PHE A 196 -8.47 -2.89 -7.55
C PHE A 196 -7.68 -2.52 -6.31
N PHE A 197 -7.01 -1.39 -6.38
CA PHE A 197 -6.18 -0.86 -5.31
C PHE A 197 -6.36 0.65 -5.21
N GLN A 198 -6.47 1.14 -3.97
CA GLN A 198 -6.57 2.54 -3.61
C GLN A 198 -5.35 2.93 -2.78
N HIS A 199 -4.71 4.03 -3.14
CA HIS A 199 -3.66 4.66 -2.35
C HIS A 199 -4.25 5.28 -1.08
N GLY A 200 -3.41 5.49 -0.06
CA GLY A 200 -3.88 6.02 1.21
C GLY A 200 -4.34 7.48 1.17
N ASP A 201 -4.11 8.20 0.06
CA ASP A 201 -4.67 9.53 -0.20
C ASP A 201 -6.07 9.48 -0.86
N GLY A 202 -6.63 8.28 -1.05
CA GLY A 202 -7.94 8.05 -1.68
C GLY A 202 -7.89 7.97 -3.21
N THR A 203 -6.73 8.19 -3.85
CA THR A 203 -6.59 8.04 -5.30
C THR A 203 -6.44 6.57 -5.69
N TYR A 204 -6.90 6.18 -6.89
CA TYR A 204 -6.79 4.81 -7.37
C TYR A 204 -5.42 4.53 -8.00
N ASP A 205 -4.89 3.35 -7.75
CA ASP A 205 -3.69 2.87 -8.45
C ASP A 205 -4.10 2.32 -9.81
N GLU A 206 -3.97 3.11 -10.88
CA GLU A 206 -4.40 2.67 -12.22
C GLU A 206 -3.29 1.92 -12.98
N GLU A 207 -2.05 1.97 -12.48
CA GLU A 207 -0.88 1.66 -13.28
C GLU A 207 -0.01 0.52 -12.75
N MET A 208 -0.01 0.23 -11.45
CA MET A 208 0.88 -0.75 -10.82
C MET A 208 0.13 -1.97 -10.31
N LEU A 209 -0.87 -1.77 -9.45
CA LEU A 209 -1.54 -2.84 -8.71
C LEU A 209 -2.97 -3.12 -9.17
N SER A 210 -3.74 -2.12 -9.63
CA SER A 210 -5.06 -2.43 -10.19
C SER A 210 -4.93 -3.01 -11.58
N GLY A 211 -5.70 -4.04 -11.89
CA GLY A 211 -5.65 -4.69 -13.19
C GLY A 211 -6.28 -6.07 -13.18
N VAL A 212 -6.15 -6.78 -14.30
CA VAL A 212 -6.57 -8.18 -14.41
C VAL A 212 -5.38 -9.06 -14.11
N TYR A 213 -5.55 -10.00 -13.18
CA TYR A 213 -4.56 -10.99 -12.78
C TYR A 213 -4.93 -12.37 -13.33
N ALA A 214 -3.92 -13.14 -13.70
CA ALA A 214 -4.04 -14.55 -14.02
C ALA A 214 -2.90 -15.31 -13.32
N ALA A 215 -3.24 -16.30 -12.50
CA ALA A 215 -2.31 -17.08 -11.70
C ALA A 215 -1.32 -16.21 -10.90
N GLY A 216 -1.83 -15.13 -10.29
CA GLY A 216 -1.05 -14.21 -9.45
C GLY A 216 -0.24 -13.18 -10.22
N LYS A 217 -0.19 -13.22 -11.55
CA LYS A 217 0.50 -12.23 -12.38
C LYS A 217 -0.47 -11.25 -13.01
N ARG A 218 -0.17 -9.96 -12.96
CA ARG A 218 -0.95 -8.93 -13.65
C ARG A 218 -0.76 -9.06 -15.15
N VAL A 219 -1.82 -9.43 -15.87
CA VAL A 219 -1.81 -9.63 -17.34
C VAL A 219 -2.33 -8.41 -18.10
N LYS A 220 -3.09 -7.53 -17.45
CA LYS A 220 -3.60 -6.30 -18.06
C LYS A 220 -3.70 -5.18 -17.03
N SER A 221 -3.17 -4.00 -17.36
CA SER A 221 -3.47 -2.77 -16.62
C SER A 221 -4.87 -2.28 -16.97
N ALA A 222 -5.61 -1.81 -15.97
CA ALA A 222 -6.92 -1.21 -16.19
C ALA A 222 -7.16 -0.15 -15.11
N PRO A 223 -7.67 1.04 -15.50
CA PRO A 223 -8.26 1.96 -14.54
C PRO A 223 -9.33 1.23 -13.72
N SER A 224 -9.58 1.71 -12.49
CA SER A 224 -10.69 1.19 -11.68
C SER A 224 -12.02 1.26 -12.44
N SER A 225 -12.13 2.16 -13.43
CA SER A 225 -13.32 2.31 -14.24
C SER A 225 -13.62 1.19 -15.23
N ASP A 226 -12.60 0.43 -15.61
CA ASP A 226 -12.67 -0.51 -16.73
C ASP A 226 -12.63 -1.98 -16.26
N LEU A 227 -12.55 -2.21 -14.96
CA LEU A 227 -12.54 -3.53 -14.35
C LEU A 227 -13.99 -4.05 -14.18
N PRO A 228 -14.43 -5.06 -14.96
CA PRO A 228 -15.81 -5.55 -14.89
C PRO A 228 -16.04 -6.35 -13.60
N GLY A 229 -17.17 -6.12 -12.93
CA GLY A 229 -17.66 -6.99 -11.84
C GLY A 229 -17.53 -6.44 -10.42
N PHE A 230 -16.93 -5.26 -10.24
CA PHE A 230 -17.07 -4.47 -9.02
C PHE A 230 -17.82 -3.19 -9.38
N ALA A 231 -18.93 -2.89 -8.70
CA ALA A 231 -19.59 -1.61 -8.86
C ALA A 231 -18.56 -0.51 -8.53
N GLN A 232 -18.30 0.39 -9.48
CA GLN A 232 -17.44 1.54 -9.20
C GLN A 232 -18.03 2.35 -8.05
N PRO A 233 -17.22 2.84 -7.11
CA PRO A 233 -17.63 3.93 -6.24
C PRO A 233 -18.08 5.08 -7.15
N LEU A 234 -19.35 5.50 -7.03
CA LEU A 234 -19.88 6.64 -7.78
C LEU A 234 -18.90 7.80 -7.65
N LYS A 235 -18.49 8.40 -8.77
CA LYS A 235 -17.70 9.64 -8.71
C LYS A 235 -18.56 10.69 -8.02
N ARG A 236 -17.94 11.62 -7.29
CA ARG A 236 -18.67 12.72 -6.62
C ARG A 236 -19.60 13.48 -7.57
N SER A 237 -19.23 13.58 -8.84
CA SER A 237 -20.05 14.13 -9.94
C SER A 237 -21.28 13.28 -10.27
N ASP A 238 -21.16 11.96 -10.21
CA ASP A 238 -22.21 11.01 -10.59
C ASP A 238 -23.21 10.83 -9.44
N VAL A 239 -22.75 10.97 -8.19
CA VAL A 239 -23.61 11.15 -7.01
C VAL A 239 -24.42 12.44 -7.13
N ASN A 240 -23.78 13.54 -7.51
CA ASN A 240 -24.47 14.83 -7.68
C ASN A 240 -25.48 14.80 -8.85
N ALA A 241 -25.13 14.15 -9.96
CA ALA A 241 -26.04 13.98 -11.10
C ALA A 241 -27.23 13.06 -10.76
N ALA A 242 -27.01 11.96 -10.03
CA ALA A 242 -28.08 11.10 -9.54
C ALA A 242 -28.96 11.76 -8.46
N VAL A 243 -28.43 12.74 -7.73
CA VAL A 243 -29.16 13.62 -6.80
C VAL A 243 -30.01 14.65 -7.54
N GLU A 244 -29.58 15.11 -8.72
CA GLU A 244 -30.35 16.02 -9.57
C GLU A 244 -31.45 15.32 -10.37
N GLU A 245 -31.26 14.05 -10.75
CA GLU A 245 -32.24 13.27 -11.53
C GLU A 245 -33.40 12.70 -10.68
N ALA A 246 -33.24 12.67 -9.34
CA ALA A 246 -34.29 12.30 -8.39
C ALA A 246 -35.17 13.52 -8.05
N SER A 247 -36.33 13.58 -8.70
CA SER A 247 -37.35 14.62 -8.52
C SER A 247 -37.73 14.80 -7.04
N ASP A 248 -37.56 16.05 -6.55
CA ASP A 248 -38.17 16.71 -5.37
C ASP A 248 -37.18 17.37 -4.38
N ARG A 249 -36.18 18.10 -4.90
CA ARG A 249 -35.36 19.02 -4.07
C ARG A 249 -36.23 20.10 -3.38
N GLY A 250 -37.26 20.60 -4.05
CA GLY A 250 -38.16 21.64 -3.51
C GLY A 250 -39.04 21.19 -2.35
N GLU A 251 -39.56 19.97 -2.37
CA GLU A 251 -40.36 19.42 -1.26
C GLU A 251 -39.46 19.08 -0.06
N LEU A 252 -38.25 18.57 -0.33
CA LEU A 252 -37.26 18.31 0.73
C LEU A 252 -36.82 19.60 1.44
N ASP A 253 -36.48 20.65 0.70
CA ASP A 253 -36.08 21.94 1.28
C ASP A 253 -37.22 22.55 2.11
N ARG A 254 -38.47 22.42 1.63
CA ARG A 254 -39.67 22.88 2.35
C ARG A 254 -39.89 22.10 3.65
N LEU A 255 -39.79 20.77 3.60
CA LEU A 255 -39.95 19.91 4.78
C LEU A 255 -38.84 20.13 5.81
N LEU A 256 -37.61 20.36 5.36
CA LEU A 256 -36.48 20.70 6.23
C LEU A 256 -36.64 22.07 6.87
N ASP A 257 -37.14 23.08 6.13
CA ASP A 257 -37.44 24.41 6.68
C ASP A 257 -38.59 24.36 7.71
N LEU A 258 -39.65 23.58 7.44
CA LEU A 258 -40.76 23.35 8.37
C LEU A 258 -40.33 22.55 9.61
N ALA A 259 -39.48 21.54 9.46
CA ALA A 259 -38.92 20.79 10.59
C ALA A 259 -37.99 21.67 11.45
N SER A 260 -37.26 22.58 10.82
CA SER A 260 -36.37 23.54 11.46
C SER A 260 -37.15 24.64 12.21
N LYS A 261 -38.01 25.38 11.49
CA LYS A 261 -38.61 26.65 11.94
C LYS A 261 -40.09 26.57 12.30
N GLY A 262 -40.80 25.50 11.90
CA GLY A 262 -42.22 25.31 12.17
C GLY A 262 -42.54 25.13 13.67
N ARG A 263 -43.83 25.21 14.03
CA ARG A 263 -44.29 25.04 15.42
C ARG A 263 -45.50 24.10 15.49
N GLY A 264 -45.64 23.38 16.60
CA GLY A 264 -46.79 22.51 16.85
C GLY A 264 -46.93 21.37 15.85
N ALA A 265 -48.14 21.17 15.30
CA ALA A 265 -48.48 20.05 14.43
C ALA A 265 -47.72 20.06 13.09
N GLU A 266 -47.43 21.22 12.51
CA GLU A 266 -46.73 21.33 11.22
C GLU A 266 -45.28 20.84 11.31
N LYS A 267 -44.59 21.12 12.41
CA LYS A 267 -43.24 20.61 12.65
C LYS A 267 -43.23 19.09 12.82
N LYS A 268 -44.24 18.55 13.50
CA LYS A 268 -44.36 17.11 13.72
C LYS A 268 -44.65 16.36 12.41
N ASP A 269 -45.57 16.86 11.60
CA ASP A 269 -45.94 16.28 10.30
C ASP A 269 -44.78 16.36 9.29
N ALA A 270 -44.00 17.44 9.31
CA ALA A 270 -42.79 17.58 8.50
C ALA A 270 -41.71 16.56 8.88
N ILE A 271 -41.51 16.32 10.18
CA ILE A 271 -40.56 15.31 10.68
C ILE A 271 -41.03 13.90 10.33
N GLU A 272 -42.32 13.59 10.52
CA GLU A 272 -42.87 12.27 10.16
C GLU A 272 -42.78 11.99 8.66
N LYS A 273 -43.01 12.99 7.81
CA LYS A 273 -42.82 12.88 6.36
C LYS A 273 -41.36 12.65 5.98
N LEU A 274 -40.42 13.41 6.54
CA LEU A 274 -38.97 13.21 6.32
C LEU A 274 -38.52 11.79 6.68
N VAL A 275 -39.03 11.24 7.80
CA VAL A 275 -38.73 9.87 8.24
C VAL A 275 -39.33 8.81 7.31
N SER A 276 -40.42 9.13 6.62
CA SER A 276 -41.11 8.23 5.67
C SER A 276 -40.59 8.31 4.22
N MET A 277 -39.66 9.23 3.91
CA MET A 277 -39.13 9.38 2.56
C MET A 277 -38.25 8.18 2.14
N PRO A 278 -38.20 7.81 0.85
CA PRO A 278 -37.42 6.69 0.37
C PRO A 278 -35.91 6.86 0.61
N ILE A 279 -35.20 5.81 1.05
CA ILE A 279 -33.75 5.75 1.36
C ILE A 279 -32.81 6.49 0.38
N ARG A 280 -33.21 6.68 -0.89
CA ARG A 280 -32.47 7.44 -1.90
C ARG A 280 -32.35 8.96 -1.62
N THR A 281 -33.11 9.53 -0.69
CA THR A 281 -33.02 10.95 -0.30
C THR A 281 -31.99 11.24 0.80
N VAL A 282 -31.41 10.19 1.38
CA VAL A 282 -30.41 10.24 2.47
C VAL A 282 -29.20 11.15 2.17
N PRO A 283 -28.59 11.15 0.96
CA PRO A 283 -27.45 12.01 0.67
C PRO A 283 -27.77 13.51 0.74
N ALA A 284 -28.98 13.92 0.37
CA ALA A 284 -29.41 15.33 0.39
C ALA A 284 -29.67 15.85 1.82
N VAL A 285 -30.17 14.99 2.72
CA VAL A 285 -30.31 15.30 4.16
C VAL A 285 -28.93 15.43 4.82
N ILE A 286 -27.96 14.62 4.40
CA ILE A 286 -26.55 14.69 4.86
C ILE A 286 -25.87 15.99 4.41
N GLU A 287 -26.10 16.42 3.16
CA GLU A 287 -25.57 17.69 2.63
C GLU A 287 -26.15 18.91 3.38
N TRP A 288 -27.45 18.85 3.74
CA TRP A 288 -28.09 19.87 4.59
C TRP A 288 -27.52 19.91 6.02
N LEU A 289 -27.32 18.75 6.66
CA LEU A 289 -26.70 18.65 8.00
C LEU A 289 -25.25 19.18 8.03
N GLN A 290 -24.55 19.12 6.89
CA GLN A 290 -23.18 19.62 6.73
C GLN A 290 -23.09 21.12 6.44
N THR A 291 -24.17 21.74 5.93
CA THR A 291 -24.17 23.13 5.45
C THR A 291 -25.03 24.09 6.31
N GLY A 292 -25.88 23.57 7.21
CA GLY A 292 -26.74 24.38 8.07
C GLY A 292 -25.98 25.12 9.19
N GLU A 293 -26.08 26.45 9.19
CA GLU A 293 -25.53 27.33 10.21
C GLU A 293 -25.98 26.95 11.64
N ARG A 294 -24.99 26.79 12.53
CA ARG A 294 -25.03 26.76 14.00
C ARG A 294 -26.41 26.60 14.66
N GLY A 295 -26.62 25.41 15.23
CA GLY A 295 -27.08 25.30 16.61
C GLY A 295 -28.42 24.61 16.83
N ASN A 296 -28.39 23.29 17.04
CA ASN A 296 -29.12 22.65 18.15
C ASN A 296 -28.61 21.20 18.37
N PRO A 297 -27.70 20.98 19.34
CA PRO A 297 -27.15 19.64 19.64
C PRO A 297 -28.23 18.59 19.93
N ARG A 298 -29.35 18.98 20.54
CA ARG A 298 -30.47 18.07 20.85
C ARG A 298 -31.26 17.62 19.62
N LEU A 299 -31.21 18.40 18.54
CA LEU A 299 -31.89 18.10 17.28
C LEU A 299 -31.02 17.19 16.40
N LEU A 300 -29.69 17.35 16.49
CA LEU A 300 -28.68 16.42 15.98
C LEU A 300 -28.74 15.07 16.71
N GLU A 301 -28.83 15.06 18.04
CA GLU A 301 -29.07 13.84 18.84
C GLU A 301 -30.36 13.15 18.44
N ARG A 302 -31.48 13.87 18.33
CA ARG A 302 -32.78 13.26 17.96
C ARG A 302 -32.82 12.76 16.51
N ALA A 303 -32.13 13.42 15.60
CA ALA A 303 -31.98 12.95 14.22
C ALA A 303 -31.11 11.70 14.16
N ALA A 304 -29.99 11.68 14.89
CA ALA A 304 -29.13 10.49 15.04
C ALA A 304 -29.84 9.33 15.73
N ASP A 305 -30.68 9.60 16.75
CA ASP A 305 -31.52 8.60 17.42
C ASP A 305 -32.62 8.08 16.50
N SER A 306 -33.28 8.95 15.73
CA SER A 306 -34.31 8.53 14.76
C SER A 306 -33.70 7.73 13.60
N TYR A 307 -32.48 8.09 13.18
CA TYR A 307 -31.71 7.39 12.16
C TYR A 307 -31.15 6.06 12.70
N GLY A 308 -30.70 6.04 13.94
CA GLY A 308 -30.31 4.84 14.68
C GLY A 308 -31.47 3.88 14.92
N ASN A 309 -32.67 4.39 15.18
CA ASN A 309 -33.90 3.61 15.30
C ASN A 309 -34.37 3.07 13.95
N LEU A 310 -34.29 3.86 12.87
CA LEU A 310 -34.57 3.40 11.50
C LEU A 310 -33.61 2.27 11.10
N LEU A 311 -32.32 2.42 11.42
CA LEU A 311 -31.29 1.39 11.20
C LEU A 311 -31.51 0.16 12.09
N ALA A 312 -31.92 0.33 13.35
CA ALA A 312 -32.31 -0.77 14.23
C ALA A 312 -33.53 -1.51 13.68
N THR A 313 -34.53 -0.83 13.12
CA THR A 313 -35.70 -1.45 12.48
C THR A 313 -35.31 -2.23 11.22
N ILE A 314 -34.40 -1.69 10.39
CA ILE A 314 -33.88 -2.37 9.18
C ILE A 314 -33.02 -3.59 9.56
N CYS A 315 -32.30 -3.55 10.68
CA CYS A 315 -31.43 -4.61 11.17
C CYS A 315 -32.09 -5.56 12.19
N GLY A 316 -33.41 -5.50 12.39
CA GLY A 316 -34.15 -6.42 13.27
C GLY A 316 -33.90 -6.22 14.77
N GLY A 317 -33.84 -4.96 15.22
CA GLY A 317 -33.83 -4.54 16.62
C GLY A 317 -32.46 -4.42 17.31
N ALA A 318 -31.35 -4.51 16.58
CA ALA A 318 -30.02 -4.34 17.18
C ALA A 318 -29.62 -2.85 17.23
N THR A 319 -29.35 -2.33 18.43
CA THR A 319 -28.76 -1.00 18.64
C THR A 319 -27.26 -1.05 18.31
N TYR A 320 -26.83 -0.22 17.37
CA TYR A 320 -25.42 -0.06 16.98
C TYR A 320 -24.82 1.11 17.78
N PRO A 321 -23.65 0.98 18.44
CA PRO A 321 -23.11 2.10 19.22
C PRO A 321 -22.41 3.07 18.26
N PHE A 322 -23.00 4.27 18.09
CA PHE A 322 -22.41 5.42 17.37
C PHE A 322 -21.27 6.11 18.17
N GLN A 323 -20.65 5.41 19.12
CA GLN A 323 -19.73 6.00 20.08
C GLN A 323 -18.27 5.89 19.60
N ASP A 324 -17.58 7.03 19.61
CA ASP A 324 -16.13 7.13 19.74
C ASP A 324 -15.68 6.37 21.02
N PRO A 325 -14.47 5.80 21.10
CA PRO A 325 -13.92 5.19 22.33
C PRO A 325 -13.98 6.08 23.60
N THR A 326 -14.27 7.37 23.48
CA THR A 326 -14.48 8.33 24.59
C THR A 326 -15.95 8.57 24.97
N GLY A 327 -16.92 8.00 24.26
CA GLY A 327 -18.35 8.04 24.60
C GLY A 327 -19.14 9.29 24.16
N ALA A 328 -18.54 10.23 23.43
CA ALA A 328 -19.23 11.43 22.94
C ALA A 328 -19.72 11.26 21.48
N VAL A 329 -20.96 11.67 21.20
CA VAL A 329 -21.50 11.79 19.83
C VAL A 329 -21.10 13.16 19.28
N THR A 330 -20.15 13.19 18.35
CA THR A 330 -19.64 14.42 17.72
C THR A 330 -20.00 14.46 16.23
N PRO A 331 -20.03 15.65 15.60
CA PRO A 331 -20.20 15.76 14.15
C PRO A 331 -19.19 14.90 13.35
N GLU A 332 -17.98 14.74 13.86
CA GLU A 332 -16.92 13.93 13.27
C GLU A 332 -17.19 12.42 13.36
N SER A 333 -17.72 11.92 14.48
CA SER A 333 -18.07 10.50 14.62
C SER A 333 -19.26 10.11 13.74
N ILE A 334 -20.24 11.03 13.59
CA ILE A 334 -21.35 10.89 12.65
C ILE A 334 -20.84 10.90 11.20
N ALA A 335 -19.92 11.81 10.84
CA ALA A 335 -19.32 11.87 9.51
C ALA A 335 -18.51 10.60 9.17
N PHE A 336 -17.80 10.04 10.16
CA PHE A 336 -17.04 8.79 10.03
C PHE A 336 -17.96 7.58 9.78
N ALA A 337 -19.01 7.40 10.59
CA ALA A 337 -19.99 6.32 10.43
C ALA A 337 -20.75 6.43 9.10
N THR A 338 -21.07 7.66 8.67
CA THR A 338 -21.78 7.94 7.41
C THR A 338 -20.92 7.63 6.18
N LYS A 339 -19.61 7.95 6.21
CA LYS A 339 -18.65 7.59 5.14
C LYS A 339 -18.48 6.08 5.00
N ARG A 340 -18.43 5.36 6.13
CA ARG A 340 -18.35 3.90 6.17
C ARG A 340 -19.59 3.25 5.55
N TRP A 341 -20.78 3.78 5.81
CA TRP A 341 -22.05 3.29 5.26
C TRP A 341 -22.27 3.62 3.78
N ALA A 342 -21.94 4.85 3.35
CA ALA A 342 -22.00 5.23 1.94
C ALA A 342 -21.11 4.32 1.06
N SER A 343 -19.95 3.92 1.60
CA SER A 343 -19.02 3.00 0.95
C SER A 343 -19.55 1.56 0.87
N LEU A 344 -20.22 1.07 1.92
CA LEU A 344 -20.85 -0.26 1.96
C LEU A 344 -22.06 -0.38 1.03
N TRP A 345 -22.88 0.66 0.92
CA TRP A 345 -24.03 0.72 0.00
C TRP A 345 -23.59 0.77 -1.47
N ALA A 346 -22.54 1.55 -1.77
CA ALA A 346 -21.98 1.68 -3.12
C ALA A 346 -21.40 0.35 -3.68
N LEU A 347 -20.90 -0.53 -2.81
CA LEU A 347 -20.28 -1.81 -3.21
C LEU A 347 -21.28 -2.94 -3.50
N THR A 348 -22.51 -2.82 -3.02
CA THR A 348 -23.44 -3.96 -2.91
C THR A 348 -24.68 -3.82 -3.79
N GLY A 349 -25.07 -2.59 -4.15
CA GLY A 349 -26.24 -2.33 -5.00
C GLY A 349 -27.58 -2.79 -4.38
N PRO A 350 -28.71 -2.40 -4.98
CA PRO A 350 -30.05 -2.66 -4.43
C PRO A 350 -30.47 -4.15 -4.46
N ASN A 351 -29.71 -5.03 -5.12
CA ASN A 351 -30.05 -6.44 -5.34
C ASN A 351 -29.04 -7.45 -4.78
N SER A 352 -28.05 -7.05 -3.98
CA SER A 352 -27.17 -8.05 -3.36
C SER A 352 -27.84 -8.74 -2.17
N ASP A 353 -27.67 -10.06 -2.10
CA ASP A 353 -28.03 -10.89 -0.94
C ASP A 353 -27.07 -10.63 0.28
N PHE A 354 -26.40 -9.47 0.35
CA PHE A 354 -25.30 -9.15 1.28
C PHE A 354 -25.78 -8.59 2.65
N TRP A 355 -27.09 -8.38 2.81
CA TRP A 355 -27.66 -7.66 3.94
C TRP A 355 -28.22 -8.57 5.04
N VAL A 356 -27.36 -9.36 5.68
CA VAL A 356 -27.54 -9.79 7.08
C VAL A 356 -26.15 -10.12 7.61
N LEU A 357 -25.63 -9.37 8.58
CA LEU A 357 -24.54 -9.79 9.50
C LEU A 357 -24.09 -8.57 10.33
N ASP A 358 -24.56 -8.46 11.57
CA ASP A 358 -23.72 -8.02 12.69
C ASP A 358 -24.48 -8.15 14.03
N ALA A 359 -24.05 -9.08 14.87
CA ALA A 359 -24.46 -9.14 16.29
C ALA A 359 -23.57 -10.03 17.18
N ALA A 360 -22.59 -10.78 16.65
CA ALA A 360 -21.97 -11.88 17.42
C ALA A 360 -20.51 -11.67 17.85
N LEU A 361 -19.88 -10.51 17.62
CA LEU A 361 -18.40 -10.38 17.68
C LEU A 361 -17.83 -9.51 18.81
N MET A 362 -18.60 -9.13 19.83
CA MET A 362 -18.09 -8.30 20.94
C MET A 362 -17.55 -9.06 22.17
N GLU A 363 -17.34 -10.37 22.09
CA GLU A 363 -16.80 -11.15 23.21
C GLU A 363 -15.61 -12.03 22.77
N SER A 364 -14.41 -11.45 22.71
CA SER A 364 -13.16 -12.16 23.03
C SER A 364 -11.98 -11.21 22.86
N GLY A 365 -11.54 -10.64 23.98
CA GLY A 365 -10.24 -9.99 24.07
C GLY A 365 -9.14 -11.04 24.20
N SER A 366 -8.17 -11.02 23.28
CA SER A 366 -6.76 -11.19 23.62
C SER A 366 -5.86 -10.83 22.42
N PRO A 367 -4.62 -10.35 22.67
CA PRO A 367 -3.74 -9.75 21.66
C PRO A 367 -2.68 -10.72 21.11
N GLU A 368 -2.01 -10.25 20.06
CA GLU A 368 -0.71 -10.68 19.52
C GLU A 368 -0.68 -11.80 18.45
N ALA A 369 -0.41 -11.40 17.20
CA ALA A 369 0.49 -12.09 16.27
C ALA A 369 0.84 -11.18 15.07
N LEU A 370 1.96 -10.44 15.18
CA LEU A 370 2.62 -9.79 14.05
C LEU A 370 3.26 -10.87 13.17
N TYR A 371 2.55 -11.30 12.12
CA TYR A 371 3.09 -12.22 11.12
C TYR A 371 4.05 -11.45 10.18
N HIS A 372 5.33 -11.42 10.52
CA HIS A 372 6.40 -11.13 9.58
C HIS A 372 6.79 -12.45 8.92
N PRO A 373 6.64 -12.63 7.58
CA PRO A 373 7.08 -13.86 6.95
C PRO A 373 8.58 -14.06 7.19
N PRO A 374 9.03 -15.29 7.49
CA PRO A 374 10.45 -15.59 7.63
C PRO A 374 11.18 -15.34 6.30
N PHE A 375 12.43 -14.95 6.47
CA PHE A 375 13.44 -14.67 5.46
C PHE A 375 13.44 -15.69 4.31
N PRO A 376 13.29 -15.29 3.04
CA PRO A 376 13.98 -16.01 1.97
C PRO A 376 15.47 -15.83 2.23
N GLU A 377 16.27 -16.91 2.22
CA GLU A 377 17.73 -16.82 2.28
C GLU A 377 18.22 -15.66 1.41
N LEU A 378 18.97 -14.70 1.99
CA LEU A 378 19.59 -13.57 1.29
C LEU A 378 20.40 -14.15 0.12
N ASP A 379 19.77 -14.22 -1.06
CA ASP A 379 20.38 -14.79 -2.25
C ASP A 379 21.64 -13.96 -2.55
N ARG A 380 22.80 -14.62 -2.39
CA ARG A 380 24.14 -14.02 -2.57
C ARG A 380 24.33 -13.45 -3.97
N ASP A 381 23.48 -13.84 -4.92
CA ASP A 381 23.56 -13.43 -6.31
C ASP A 381 22.62 -12.26 -6.69
N MET A 382 21.85 -11.67 -5.75
CA MET A 382 20.69 -10.84 -6.08
C MET A 382 20.95 -9.53 -6.86
N VAL A 383 22.18 -9.01 -6.90
CA VAL A 383 22.52 -7.85 -7.73
C VAL A 383 23.92 -8.01 -8.32
N ARG A 384 24.04 -8.15 -9.65
CA ARG A 384 25.34 -8.04 -10.34
C ARG A 384 25.71 -6.57 -10.49
N TRP A 385 26.67 -6.13 -9.67
CA TRP A 385 27.16 -4.74 -9.51
C TRP A 385 28.42 -4.40 -10.31
N PHE A 386 29.09 -5.40 -10.92
CA PHE A 386 30.30 -5.16 -11.71
C PHE A 386 30.10 -5.73 -13.11
N SER A 387 30.02 -4.82 -14.08
CA SER A 387 30.06 -5.10 -15.50
C SER A 387 31.44 -5.62 -15.90
N SER A 388 31.50 -6.82 -16.49
CA SER A 388 32.72 -7.30 -17.16
C SER A 388 32.89 -6.59 -18.52
N PRO A 389 34.06 -6.71 -19.18
CA PRO A 389 34.32 -6.15 -20.52
C PRO A 389 33.25 -6.51 -21.58
N SER A 390 32.54 -7.64 -21.39
CA SER A 390 31.41 -8.04 -22.24
C SER A 390 30.14 -7.19 -22.09
N ALA A 391 30.03 -6.33 -21.08
CA ALA A 391 28.91 -5.39 -20.94
C ALA A 391 28.99 -4.26 -21.99
N ARG A 392 30.20 -3.74 -22.30
CA ARG A 392 30.40 -2.75 -23.38
C ARG A 392 29.97 -3.31 -24.75
N ALA A 393 30.29 -4.59 -25.01
CA ALA A 393 29.97 -5.26 -26.27
C ALA A 393 28.51 -5.73 -26.39
N LEU A 394 27.88 -6.14 -25.27
CA LEU A 394 26.44 -6.45 -25.23
C LEU A 394 25.58 -5.18 -25.31
N TYR A 395 26.11 -4.04 -24.87
CA TYR A 395 25.38 -2.77 -24.80
C TYR A 395 25.25 -2.08 -26.17
N SER A 396 26.32 -2.06 -26.97
CA SER A 396 26.25 -1.55 -28.36
C SER A 396 25.31 -2.36 -29.26
N GLN A 397 24.98 -3.60 -28.87
CA GLN A 397 24.09 -4.49 -29.61
C GLN A 397 22.65 -4.57 -29.06
N ARG A 398 22.34 -4.05 -27.85
CA ARG A 398 21.06 -4.30 -27.17
C ARG A 398 20.00 -3.20 -27.25
N PHE A 399 20.33 -1.94 -27.59
CA PHE A 399 19.40 -0.83 -27.35
C PHE A 399 19.34 0.18 -28.50
N ASP A 400 18.20 0.17 -29.19
CA ASP A 400 17.90 0.89 -30.44
C ASP A 400 17.14 2.21 -30.20
N LYS A 401 17.55 3.01 -29.19
CA LYS A 401 16.91 4.31 -28.87
C LYS A 401 17.92 5.43 -28.66
N SER A 402 17.58 6.63 -29.14
CA SER A 402 18.41 7.84 -29.10
C SER A 402 18.80 8.30 -27.69
N GLU A 403 17.97 8.05 -26.67
CA GLU A 403 18.13 8.59 -25.31
C GLU A 403 19.34 7.97 -24.56
N ASP A 404 19.54 6.65 -24.65
CA ASP A 404 20.64 5.95 -23.96
C ASP A 404 22.00 6.31 -24.58
N GLN A 405 22.05 6.46 -25.91
CA GLN A 405 23.26 6.90 -26.60
C GLN A 405 23.61 8.35 -26.23
N LEU A 406 22.61 9.22 -26.10
CA LEU A 406 22.82 10.60 -25.63
C LEU A 406 23.29 10.64 -24.18
N ALA A 407 22.73 9.80 -23.30
CA ALA A 407 23.17 9.67 -21.93
C ALA A 407 24.62 9.19 -21.84
N ALA A 408 25.00 8.15 -22.61
CA ALA A 408 26.37 7.64 -22.66
C ALA A 408 27.37 8.71 -23.14
N ARG A 409 27.05 9.44 -24.23
CA ARG A 409 27.88 10.57 -24.69
C ARG A 409 27.97 11.69 -23.65
N SER A 410 26.88 11.97 -22.95
CA SER A 410 26.88 12.96 -21.87
C SER A 410 27.80 12.54 -20.73
N VAL A 411 27.87 11.25 -20.39
CA VAL A 411 28.85 10.70 -19.42
C VAL A 411 30.27 10.88 -19.93
N GLU A 412 30.56 10.54 -21.19
CA GLU A 412 31.91 10.68 -21.75
C GLU A 412 32.44 12.12 -21.62
N VAL A 413 31.65 13.11 -22.04
CA VAL A 413 32.05 14.53 -21.94
C VAL A 413 32.11 15.01 -20.48
N ALA A 414 31.33 14.42 -19.57
CA ALA A 414 31.44 14.71 -18.14
C ALA A 414 32.74 14.17 -17.54
N LEU A 415 33.17 12.99 -17.95
CA LEU A 415 34.45 12.41 -17.53
C LEU A 415 35.65 13.15 -18.11
N GLU A 416 35.56 13.66 -19.35
CA GLU A 416 36.55 14.59 -19.91
C GLU A 416 36.70 15.82 -19.01
N TRP A 417 35.58 16.44 -18.62
CA TRP A 417 35.61 17.60 -17.72
C TRP A 417 36.21 17.22 -16.35
N LEU A 418 35.73 16.18 -15.70
CA LEU A 418 36.28 15.71 -14.41
C LEU A 418 37.78 15.42 -14.50
N SER A 419 38.24 14.78 -15.58
CA SER A 419 39.66 14.50 -15.79
C SER A 419 40.49 15.78 -15.86
N SER A 420 39.99 16.82 -16.52
CA SER A 420 40.65 18.13 -16.62
C SER A 420 40.65 18.94 -15.32
N GLN A 421 39.76 18.61 -14.38
CA GLN A 421 39.65 19.29 -13.08
C GLN A 421 40.33 18.53 -11.93
N GLN A 422 41.02 17.42 -12.22
CA GLN A 422 41.77 16.70 -11.18
C GLN A 422 43.05 17.48 -10.83
N SER A 423 43.26 17.72 -9.55
CA SER A 423 44.47 18.38 -9.03
C SER A 423 45.73 17.53 -9.25
N ASP A 424 46.89 18.18 -9.27
CA ASP A 424 48.19 17.53 -9.48
C ASP A 424 48.50 16.45 -8.43
N ASP A 425 47.99 16.60 -7.21
CA ASP A 425 48.13 15.63 -6.12
C ASP A 425 47.20 14.41 -6.26
N GLY A 426 46.26 14.45 -7.21
CA GLY A 426 45.31 13.40 -7.55
C GLY A 426 43.90 13.58 -7.00
N GLY A 427 43.67 14.55 -6.11
CA GLY A 427 42.34 14.83 -5.55
C GLY A 427 41.45 15.63 -6.49
N TRP A 428 40.16 15.70 -6.15
CA TRP A 428 39.26 16.75 -6.64
C TRP A 428 38.89 17.64 -5.46
N ASP A 429 39.05 18.94 -5.68
CA ASP A 429 38.77 19.98 -4.70
C ASP A 429 37.31 20.42 -4.79
N ALA A 430 36.61 20.46 -3.66
CA ALA A 430 35.27 21.00 -3.58
C ALA A 430 35.28 22.55 -3.58
N ASP A 431 36.31 23.19 -3.01
CA ASP A 431 36.43 24.64 -2.81
C ASP A 431 36.69 25.38 -4.14
N GLY A 432 37.65 24.89 -4.96
CA GLY A 432 38.08 25.51 -6.22
C GLY A 432 37.02 25.63 -7.32
N PHE A 433 35.85 25.00 -7.15
CA PHE A 433 34.73 25.02 -8.10
C PHE A 433 33.42 25.52 -7.50
N ALA A 434 33.51 26.20 -6.36
CA ALA A 434 32.40 26.90 -5.73
C ALA A 434 32.25 28.35 -6.23
N GLU A 435 33.23 28.88 -6.99
CA GLU A 435 33.23 30.21 -7.64
C GLU A 435 32.30 30.31 -8.86
N ASP A 436 31.15 29.65 -8.79
CA ASP A 436 30.12 29.81 -9.79
C ASP A 436 29.22 31.01 -9.46
N GLU A 437 28.97 31.89 -10.43
CA GLU A 437 28.06 33.03 -10.29
C GLU A 437 26.65 32.64 -9.86
N THR A 438 26.28 31.34 -9.95
CA THR A 438 24.98 30.80 -9.55
C THR A 438 24.82 30.56 -8.04
N ILE A 439 25.90 30.58 -7.23
CA ILE A 439 25.85 30.44 -5.76
C ILE A 439 26.14 31.81 -5.12
N GLN A 440 25.28 32.79 -5.36
CA GLN A 440 25.37 34.11 -4.72
C GLN A 440 24.60 34.13 -3.39
N GLY A 441 25.24 34.57 -2.32
CA GLY A 441 24.59 34.83 -1.02
C GLY A 441 24.45 33.63 -0.08
N ILE A 442 25.04 32.46 -0.38
CA ILE A 442 25.09 31.30 0.51
C ILE A 442 26.53 31.10 1.01
N GLU A 443 26.71 30.99 2.32
CA GLU A 443 28.01 30.66 2.94
C GLU A 443 28.43 29.25 2.50
N ARG A 444 29.62 29.16 1.88
CA ARG A 444 30.14 27.92 1.28
C ARG A 444 30.65 26.97 2.36
N MET A 445 30.45 25.67 2.15
CA MET A 445 30.93 24.60 3.04
C MET A 445 31.81 23.60 2.29
N ALA A 446 32.62 24.09 1.35
CA ALA A 446 33.24 23.28 0.30
C ALA A 446 34.50 22.52 0.74
N HIS A 447 34.47 21.93 1.93
CA HIS A 447 35.57 21.16 2.52
C HIS A 447 35.42 19.63 2.33
N HIS A 448 34.49 19.19 1.48
CA HIS A 448 34.13 17.78 1.24
C HIS A 448 34.97 17.10 0.14
N ASP A 449 36.28 17.38 0.10
CA ASP A 449 37.21 16.88 -0.94
C ASP A 449 37.23 15.36 -1.04
N VAL A 450 37.14 14.68 0.11
CA VAL A 450 37.11 13.21 0.14
C VAL A 450 35.81 12.69 -0.48
N GLY A 451 34.67 13.28 -0.13
CA GLY A 451 33.38 12.96 -0.71
C GLY A 451 33.35 13.17 -2.23
N VAL A 452 33.78 14.32 -2.73
CA VAL A 452 33.74 14.62 -4.18
C VAL A 452 34.80 13.85 -4.97
N THR A 453 35.98 13.58 -4.40
CA THR A 453 36.98 12.70 -4.99
C THR A 453 36.44 11.28 -5.13
N ALA A 454 35.84 10.73 -4.07
CA ALA A 454 35.27 9.39 -4.09
C ALA A 454 34.07 9.29 -5.06
N LEU A 455 33.20 10.29 -5.15
CA LEU A 455 32.14 10.35 -6.15
C LEU A 455 32.68 10.41 -7.60
N SER A 456 33.73 11.20 -7.83
CA SER A 456 34.36 11.31 -9.16
C SER A 456 34.97 9.97 -9.58
N LEU A 457 35.68 9.29 -8.67
CA LEU A 457 36.19 7.94 -8.90
C LEU A 457 35.08 6.93 -9.19
N LEU A 458 33.96 6.98 -8.43
CA LEU A 458 32.78 6.15 -8.70
C LEU A 458 32.21 6.42 -10.10
N ALA A 459 32.16 7.67 -10.56
CA ALA A 459 31.69 8.00 -11.91
C ALA A 459 32.61 7.42 -13.00
N PHE A 460 33.93 7.52 -12.84
CA PHE A 460 34.89 6.89 -13.76
C PHE A 460 34.72 5.37 -13.81
N MET A 461 34.65 4.73 -12.63
CA MET A 461 34.51 3.28 -12.50
C MET A 461 33.17 2.77 -13.04
N ALA A 462 32.07 3.49 -12.80
CA ALA A 462 30.76 3.13 -13.33
C ALA A 462 30.70 3.21 -14.86
N ALA A 463 31.54 4.05 -15.49
CA ALA A 463 31.72 4.10 -16.94
C ALA A 463 32.76 3.08 -17.48
N GLY A 464 33.28 2.20 -16.63
CA GLY A 464 34.24 1.17 -16.99
C GLY A 464 35.69 1.66 -17.10
N ASN A 465 36.07 2.68 -16.33
CA ASN A 465 37.47 3.11 -16.18
C ASN A 465 37.98 2.74 -14.79
N ASN A 466 39.06 1.96 -14.73
CA ASN A 466 39.65 1.50 -13.48
C ASN A 466 41.19 1.52 -13.61
N THR A 467 41.93 0.99 -12.63
CA THR A 467 43.41 1.06 -12.71
C THR A 467 44.03 0.10 -13.73
N LEU A 468 43.22 -0.79 -14.31
CA LEU A 468 43.63 -1.79 -15.30
C LEU A 468 43.14 -1.46 -16.71
N GLU A 469 41.97 -0.82 -16.84
CA GLU A 469 41.26 -0.64 -18.10
C GLU A 469 40.69 0.79 -18.27
N GLY A 470 40.58 1.24 -19.51
CA GLY A 470 39.96 2.51 -19.90
C GLY A 470 40.94 3.68 -20.08
N PRO A 471 40.54 4.74 -20.81
CA PRO A 471 41.39 5.90 -21.10
C PRO A 471 41.77 6.71 -19.85
N TYR A 472 40.97 6.66 -18.78
CA TYR A 472 41.20 7.43 -17.55
C TYR A 472 41.91 6.65 -16.44
N ARG A 473 42.63 5.57 -16.78
CA ARG A 473 43.33 4.72 -15.80
C ARG A 473 44.26 5.52 -14.86
N GLU A 474 44.93 6.54 -15.40
CA GLU A 474 45.88 7.37 -14.66
C GLU A 474 45.17 8.32 -13.70
N ASN A 475 44.05 8.92 -14.14
CA ASN A 475 43.20 9.72 -13.25
C ASN A 475 42.67 8.87 -12.09
N VAL A 476 42.15 7.67 -12.38
CA VAL A 476 41.64 6.74 -11.35
C VAL A 476 42.76 6.32 -10.40
N GLY A 477 43.95 5.97 -10.94
CA GLY A 477 45.11 5.58 -10.13
C GLY A 477 45.56 6.69 -9.19
N ARG A 478 45.73 7.93 -9.68
CA ARG A 478 46.11 9.08 -8.86
C ARG A 478 45.06 9.40 -7.80
N GLY A 479 43.78 9.36 -8.15
CA GLY A 479 42.70 9.62 -7.20
C GLY A 479 42.60 8.56 -6.10
N LEU A 480 42.81 7.28 -6.41
CA LEU A 480 42.87 6.22 -5.39
C LEU A 480 44.10 6.36 -4.47
N VAL A 481 45.24 6.77 -5.01
CA VAL A 481 46.44 7.07 -4.21
C VAL A 481 46.21 8.27 -3.31
N TRP A 482 45.58 9.32 -3.82
CA TRP A 482 45.20 10.49 -3.03
C TRP A 482 44.24 10.09 -1.91
N LEU A 483 43.16 9.36 -2.23
CA LEU A 483 42.17 8.90 -1.25
C LEU A 483 42.80 8.03 -0.17
N ALA A 484 43.76 7.17 -0.53
CA ALA A 484 44.50 6.35 0.41
C ALA A 484 45.31 7.18 1.43
N ARG A 485 45.82 8.36 1.03
CA ARG A 485 46.57 9.26 1.93
C ARG A 485 45.65 9.97 2.93
N GLN A 486 44.35 10.07 2.64
CA GLN A 486 43.37 10.67 3.54
C GLN A 486 42.87 9.71 4.63
N LEU A 487 43.27 8.43 4.58
CA LEU A 487 42.81 7.41 5.52
C LEU A 487 43.82 7.17 6.64
N ASN A 488 43.32 7.19 7.87
CA ASN A 488 44.01 6.66 9.03
C ASN A 488 44.15 5.13 8.95
N ARG A 489 45.06 4.59 9.78
CA ARG A 489 45.28 3.13 9.89
C ARG A 489 44.02 2.35 10.29
N ASP A 490 43.11 2.98 11.03
CA ASP A 490 41.85 2.38 11.47
C ASP A 490 40.71 2.53 10.43
N GLY A 491 41.01 3.10 9.26
CA GLY A 491 40.05 3.30 8.17
C GLY A 491 39.20 4.55 8.29
N SER A 492 39.34 5.35 9.35
CA SER A 492 38.71 6.67 9.42
C SER A 492 39.39 7.66 8.47
N ILE A 493 38.64 8.63 7.95
CA ILE A 493 39.20 9.77 7.21
C ILE A 493 39.83 10.76 8.18
N GLU A 494 41.02 11.26 7.84
CA GLU A 494 41.61 12.44 8.45
C GLU A 494 40.96 13.69 7.82
N SER A 495 40.07 14.36 8.53
CA SER A 495 39.43 15.59 8.05
C SER A 495 39.47 16.68 9.10
N ARG A 496 39.63 17.93 8.63
CA ARG A 496 39.48 19.15 9.45
C ARG A 496 38.01 19.53 9.68
N LEU A 497 37.08 18.77 9.10
CA LEU A 497 35.64 18.99 9.24
C LEU A 497 35.13 18.61 10.64
N PRO A 498 34.04 19.24 11.11
CA PRO A 498 33.30 18.77 12.27
C PRO A 498 32.91 17.29 12.14
N GLU A 499 32.91 16.55 13.26
CA GLU A 499 32.61 15.11 13.30
C GLU A 499 31.24 14.75 12.66
N THR A 500 30.34 15.73 12.58
CA THR A 500 29.01 15.60 11.96
C THR A 500 29.02 15.51 10.44
N GLU A 501 30.07 16.00 9.77
CA GLU A 501 30.14 16.09 8.31
C GLU A 501 30.98 14.95 7.69
N LEU A 502 31.86 14.35 8.48
CA LEU A 502 32.76 13.26 8.09
C LEU A 502 32.03 11.98 7.65
N SER A 503 30.82 11.74 8.16
CA SER A 503 30.14 10.45 7.96
C SER A 503 29.70 10.19 6.51
N TYR A 504 29.40 11.24 5.73
CA TYR A 504 29.07 11.06 4.30
C TYR A 504 30.31 10.72 3.49
N ASP A 505 31.38 11.50 3.66
CA ASP A 505 32.68 11.27 3.02
C ASP A 505 33.19 9.87 3.32
N GLN A 506 33.06 9.43 4.58
CA GLN A 506 33.43 8.10 5.02
C GLN A 506 32.65 6.99 4.32
N ALA A 507 31.33 7.15 4.20
CA ALA A 507 30.47 6.16 3.55
C ALA A 507 30.75 6.07 2.04
N ILE A 508 30.94 7.22 1.37
CA ILE A 508 31.20 7.30 -0.06
C ILE A 508 32.61 6.79 -0.38
N ALA A 509 33.62 7.12 0.44
CA ALA A 509 34.98 6.60 0.32
C ALA A 509 35.02 5.08 0.50
N ALA A 510 34.33 4.54 1.51
CA ALA A 510 34.21 3.10 1.72
C ALA A 510 33.59 2.40 0.51
N LEU A 511 32.48 2.95 -0.01
CA LEU A 511 31.82 2.47 -1.22
C LEU A 511 32.80 2.47 -2.42
N CYS A 512 33.48 3.58 -2.66
CA CYS A 512 34.47 3.73 -3.72
C CYS A 512 35.59 2.69 -3.61
N LEU A 513 36.17 2.48 -2.42
CA LEU A 513 37.26 1.53 -2.21
C LEU A 513 36.80 0.08 -2.37
N CYS A 514 35.58 -0.25 -1.93
CA CYS A 514 35.01 -1.56 -2.16
C CYS A 514 34.81 -1.84 -3.66
N GLU A 515 34.31 -0.86 -4.42
CA GLU A 515 34.19 -0.99 -5.88
C GLU A 515 35.54 -1.07 -6.58
N ALA A 516 36.49 -0.22 -6.20
CA ALA A 516 37.84 -0.24 -6.76
C ALA A 516 38.54 -1.58 -6.48
N ALA A 517 38.43 -2.11 -5.26
CA ALA A 517 39.02 -3.40 -4.90
C ALA A 517 38.39 -4.58 -5.68
N ALA A 518 37.11 -4.47 -6.04
CA ALA A 518 36.44 -5.49 -6.85
C ALA A 518 36.81 -5.42 -8.34
N GLN A 519 36.92 -4.20 -8.90
CA GLN A 519 37.22 -3.99 -10.31
C GLN A 519 38.72 -4.04 -10.62
N SER A 520 39.56 -3.70 -9.63
CA SER A 520 41.01 -3.69 -9.72
C SER A 520 41.63 -4.37 -8.51
N PRO A 521 41.58 -5.72 -8.43
CA PRO A 521 42.04 -6.45 -7.26
C PRO A 521 43.49 -6.13 -6.87
N SER A 522 43.66 -5.57 -5.67
CA SER A 522 44.96 -5.24 -5.08
C SER A 522 44.91 -5.51 -3.58
N PRO A 523 45.94 -6.14 -2.98
CA PRO A 523 46.02 -6.30 -1.53
C PRO A 523 45.95 -4.97 -0.78
N GLY A 524 46.45 -3.88 -1.37
CA GLY A 524 46.36 -2.54 -0.78
C GLY A 524 44.91 -2.03 -0.73
N LEU A 525 44.22 -2.05 -1.87
CA LEU A 525 42.81 -1.64 -1.99
C LEU A 525 41.91 -2.48 -1.09
N ALA A 526 42.10 -3.80 -1.07
CA ALA A 526 41.32 -4.70 -0.22
C ALA A 526 41.52 -4.42 1.29
N ARG A 527 42.75 -4.08 1.71
CA ARG A 527 43.02 -3.69 3.12
C ARG A 527 42.35 -2.37 3.48
N MET A 528 42.42 -1.36 2.61
CA MET A 528 41.79 -0.06 2.86
C MET A 528 40.27 -0.14 2.88
N ALA A 529 39.69 -0.87 1.91
CA ALA A 529 38.27 -1.15 1.87
C ALA A 529 37.82 -1.91 3.13
N ARG A 530 38.61 -2.88 3.62
CA ARG A 530 38.30 -3.58 4.88
C ARG A 530 38.31 -2.63 6.07
N ALA A 531 39.33 -1.79 6.21
CA ALA A 531 39.44 -0.86 7.33
C ALA A 531 38.26 0.13 7.38
N THR A 532 37.87 0.69 6.22
CA THR A 532 36.71 1.59 6.14
C THR A 532 35.39 0.88 6.47
N ILE A 533 35.24 -0.39 6.09
CA ILE A 533 34.05 -1.21 6.45
C ILE A 533 34.04 -1.55 7.95
N ASP A 534 35.18 -1.89 8.53
CA ASP A 534 35.30 -2.12 9.98
C ASP A 534 34.92 -0.85 10.78
N TRP A 535 35.30 0.32 10.27
CA TRP A 535 34.86 1.61 10.81
C TRP A 535 33.33 1.78 10.73
N ILE A 536 32.72 1.49 9.57
CA ILE A 536 31.25 1.59 9.39
C ILE A 536 30.52 0.67 10.37
N LEU A 537 31.00 -0.56 10.54
CA LEU A 537 30.41 -1.52 11.48
C LEU A 537 30.52 -1.03 12.93
N LYS A 538 31.63 -0.39 13.30
CA LYS A 538 31.85 0.19 14.64
C LYS A 538 30.99 1.44 14.90
N ALA A 539 30.74 2.26 13.88
CA ALA A 539 29.96 3.49 14.00
C ALA A 539 28.43 3.27 14.07
N ARG A 540 27.96 2.02 13.96
CA ARG A 540 26.53 1.69 13.95
C ARG A 540 25.83 2.12 15.25
N SER A 541 24.67 2.75 15.10
CA SER A 541 23.83 3.22 16.20
C SER A 541 23.16 2.06 16.96
N LYS A 542 22.74 2.34 18.20
CA LYS A 542 21.89 1.45 19.01
C LYS A 542 20.51 1.22 18.38
N LYS A 543 20.01 2.15 17.55
CA LYS A 543 18.73 2.02 16.82
C LYS A 543 18.86 1.34 15.45
N ALA A 544 19.89 0.53 15.27
CA ALA A 544 20.06 -0.39 14.14
C ALA A 544 20.40 0.24 12.77
N GLY A 545 20.58 1.57 12.65
CA GLY A 545 21.17 2.23 11.48
C GLY A 545 22.37 3.12 11.82
N TRP A 546 22.58 4.22 11.09
CA TRP A 546 23.68 5.16 11.32
C TRP A 546 23.23 6.60 11.55
N TYR A 547 24.03 7.30 12.35
CA TYR A 547 23.94 8.73 12.58
C TYR A 547 25.31 9.37 12.37
N TYR A 548 25.33 10.70 12.32
CA TYR A 548 26.54 11.48 12.20
C TYR A 548 27.51 11.23 13.37
N GLY A 549 28.81 11.18 13.06
CA GLY A 549 29.88 10.94 14.02
C GLY A 549 30.56 9.58 13.92
N SER A 550 31.63 9.39 14.70
CA SER A 550 32.46 8.19 14.71
C SER A 550 32.08 7.16 15.79
N LYS A 551 31.16 7.52 16.69
CA LYS A 551 30.75 6.71 17.84
C LYS A 551 29.27 6.32 17.74
N PRO A 552 28.90 5.11 18.20
CA PRO A 552 27.50 4.71 18.32
C PRO A 552 26.67 5.72 19.11
N THR A 553 25.66 6.29 18.48
CA THR A 553 24.74 7.24 19.11
C THR A 553 23.42 6.57 19.49
N GLY A 554 22.53 7.32 20.16
CA GLY A 554 21.12 6.92 20.37
C GLY A 554 20.19 7.27 19.20
N GLU A 555 20.73 7.86 18.12
CA GLU A 555 19.97 8.37 16.98
C GLU A 555 20.29 7.61 15.70
N THR A 556 19.45 7.74 14.68
CA THR A 556 19.67 7.16 13.34
C THR A 556 18.98 8.05 12.31
N THR A 557 19.54 8.12 11.10
CA THR A 557 18.93 8.83 9.96
C THR A 557 18.86 7.93 8.74
N THR A 558 17.82 8.10 7.94
CA THR A 558 17.63 7.35 6.69
C THR A 558 18.68 7.71 5.64
N SER A 559 19.06 8.98 5.52
CA SER A 559 20.02 9.44 4.51
C SER A 559 21.39 8.81 4.67
N LEU A 560 21.94 8.81 5.88
CA LEU A 560 23.25 8.24 6.14
C LEU A 560 23.20 6.71 6.11
N THR A 561 22.14 6.11 6.68
CA THR A 561 21.92 4.66 6.64
C THR A 561 21.93 4.15 5.19
N ALA A 562 21.30 4.86 4.25
CA ALA A 562 21.28 4.46 2.85
C ALA A 562 22.67 4.46 2.19
N TRP A 563 23.58 5.37 2.55
CA TRP A 563 24.96 5.35 2.07
C TRP A 563 25.78 4.22 2.70
N MET A 564 25.64 4.01 4.01
CA MET A 564 26.34 2.92 4.70
C MET A 564 25.90 1.54 4.18
N VAL A 565 24.60 1.38 3.88
CA VAL A 565 24.05 0.17 3.25
C VAL A 565 24.72 -0.08 1.90
N GLN A 566 24.87 0.94 1.05
CA GLN A 566 25.56 0.78 -0.24
C GLN A 566 27.00 0.29 -0.07
N ALA A 567 27.77 0.88 0.85
CA ALA A 567 29.15 0.45 1.12
C ALA A 567 29.21 -1.00 1.66
N LEU A 568 28.34 -1.37 2.59
CA LEU A 568 28.27 -2.74 3.13
C LEU A 568 27.88 -3.76 2.06
N PHE A 569 26.96 -3.42 1.16
CA PHE A 569 26.61 -4.26 0.01
C PHE A 569 27.78 -4.41 -0.96
N ALA A 570 28.50 -3.32 -1.25
CA ALA A 570 29.71 -3.35 -2.08
C ALA A 570 30.78 -4.27 -1.47
N ALA A 571 31.02 -4.15 -0.16
CA ALA A 571 31.97 -4.98 0.58
C ALA A 571 31.61 -6.46 0.54
N ARG A 572 30.33 -6.80 0.82
CA ARG A 572 29.83 -8.18 0.78
C ARG A 572 30.08 -8.81 -0.59
N ARG A 573 29.82 -8.06 -1.67
CA ARG A 573 30.00 -8.54 -3.04
C ARG A 573 31.46 -8.66 -3.45
N ALA A 574 32.30 -7.73 -3.01
CA ALA A 574 33.74 -7.76 -3.25
C ALA A 574 34.48 -8.78 -2.37
N ASN A 575 33.75 -9.50 -1.51
CA ASN A 575 34.30 -10.40 -0.49
C ASN A 575 35.32 -9.69 0.42
N ILE A 576 35.00 -8.44 0.78
CA ILE A 576 35.81 -7.57 1.63
C ILE A 576 35.25 -7.62 3.05
N GLY A 577 36.10 -8.06 3.99
CA GLY A 577 35.74 -8.24 5.39
C GLY A 577 35.83 -9.71 5.79
N ALA A 578 36.39 -10.01 6.95
CA ALA A 578 36.58 -11.39 7.42
C ALA A 578 35.30 -12.00 8.02
N ASP A 579 34.29 -11.15 8.32
CA ASP A 579 33.12 -11.53 9.11
C ASP A 579 31.83 -11.12 8.39
N SER A 580 31.44 -11.93 7.41
CA SER A 580 30.19 -11.74 6.64
C SER A 580 28.95 -11.67 7.54
N ALA A 581 28.96 -12.36 8.69
CA ALA A 581 27.86 -12.34 9.64
C ALA A 581 27.65 -10.96 10.29
N LYS A 582 28.73 -10.19 10.54
CA LYS A 582 28.60 -8.80 11.04
C LYS A 582 27.99 -7.88 9.99
N ILE A 583 28.37 -8.02 8.73
CA ILE A 583 27.79 -7.26 7.63
C ILE A 583 26.30 -7.58 7.52
N ASP A 584 25.93 -8.85 7.50
CA ASP A 584 24.52 -9.27 7.40
C ASP A 584 23.68 -8.78 8.60
N THR A 585 24.23 -8.82 9.81
CA THR A 585 23.59 -8.27 11.02
C THR A 585 23.38 -6.75 10.92
N ALA A 586 24.35 -6.02 10.37
CA ALA A 586 24.24 -4.59 10.18
C ALA A 586 23.18 -4.24 9.10
N LEU A 587 23.13 -5.00 8.01
CA LEU A 587 22.14 -4.84 6.95
C LEU A 587 20.72 -5.15 7.42
N GLU A 588 20.52 -6.18 8.24
CA GLU A 588 19.20 -6.46 8.82
C GLU A 588 18.74 -5.35 9.76
N GLY A 589 19.66 -4.80 10.57
CA GLY A 589 19.36 -3.62 11.38
C GLY A 589 18.89 -2.44 10.53
N ALA A 590 19.58 -2.18 9.42
CA ALA A 590 19.24 -1.10 8.49
C ALA A 590 17.87 -1.31 7.84
N ARG A 591 17.53 -2.56 7.51
CA ARG A 591 16.20 -2.93 7.01
C ARG A 591 15.10 -2.64 8.03
N LEU A 592 15.31 -3.05 9.28
CA LEU A 592 14.37 -2.77 10.37
C LEU A 592 14.20 -1.26 10.59
N TRP A 593 15.29 -0.49 10.49
CA TRP A 593 15.23 0.96 10.51
C TRP A 593 14.33 1.51 9.40
N VAL A 594 14.61 1.19 8.13
CA VAL A 594 13.83 1.68 6.96
C VAL A 594 12.36 1.33 7.09
N VAL A 595 12.04 0.11 7.52
CA VAL A 595 10.65 -0.31 7.79
C VAL A 595 10.05 0.52 8.94
N SER A 596 10.81 0.76 10.01
CA SER A 596 10.31 1.51 11.18
C SER A 596 10.00 2.98 10.89
N VAL A 597 10.66 3.59 9.90
CA VAL A 597 10.44 4.99 9.50
C VAL A 597 9.56 5.14 8.25
N SER A 598 9.05 4.02 7.70
CA SER A 598 8.14 4.02 6.56
C SER A 598 6.68 4.14 6.99
N GLU A 599 5.99 5.13 6.44
CA GLU A 599 4.55 5.33 6.63
C GLU A 599 3.76 4.42 5.67
N ARG A 600 3.01 3.46 6.23
CA ARG A 600 2.31 2.43 5.46
C ARG A 600 1.24 3.01 4.55
N ARG A 601 0.53 4.03 5.01
CA ARG A 601 -0.58 4.64 4.26
C ARG A 601 -0.09 5.43 3.06
N THR A 602 0.91 6.29 3.29
CA THR A 602 1.38 7.25 2.28
C THR A 602 2.52 6.72 1.44
N GLY A 603 3.24 5.69 1.91
CA GLY A 603 4.49 5.20 1.32
C GLY A 603 5.69 6.10 1.58
N ARG A 604 5.60 7.10 2.47
CA ARG A 604 6.71 8.02 2.72
C ARG A 604 7.70 7.41 3.69
N VAL A 605 8.97 7.46 3.34
CA VAL A 605 10.05 7.11 4.29
C VAL A 605 10.51 8.38 4.98
N GLY A 606 10.49 8.37 6.30
CA GLY A 606 10.91 9.47 7.14
C GLY A 606 12.42 9.66 7.21
N TYR A 607 12.86 10.86 7.61
CA TYR A 607 14.28 11.15 7.83
C TYR A 607 14.79 10.56 9.16
N LYS A 608 14.10 10.87 10.27
CA LYS A 608 14.31 10.29 11.62
C LYS A 608 13.06 9.60 12.14
N ASP A 609 11.90 10.21 11.91
CA ASP A 609 10.60 9.74 12.36
C ASP A 609 9.68 9.47 11.17
N ARG A 610 8.69 8.58 11.35
CA ARG A 610 7.71 8.25 10.30
C ARG A 610 7.05 9.48 9.71
N ASN A 611 6.78 9.42 8.40
CA ASN A 611 6.04 10.45 7.66
C ASN A 611 6.68 11.87 7.65
N THR A 612 7.95 12.00 8.05
CA THR A 612 8.69 13.27 7.97
C THR A 612 9.27 13.50 6.57
N HIS A 613 9.44 14.78 6.19
CA HIS A 613 10.16 15.15 4.97
C HIS A 613 11.68 15.03 5.15
N SER A 614 12.42 15.04 4.04
CA SER A 614 13.88 15.20 4.05
C SER A 614 14.29 16.45 4.85
N LEU A 615 15.39 16.33 5.61
CA LEU A 615 16.00 17.45 6.29
C LEU A 615 16.49 18.49 5.26
N ARG A 616 16.30 19.78 5.57
CA ARG A 616 16.96 20.90 4.91
C ARG A 616 17.76 21.67 5.95
N MET A 617 19.01 21.99 5.65
CA MET A 617 19.82 22.93 6.44
C MET A 617 19.20 24.32 6.40
N GLU A 618 19.58 25.19 7.33
CA GLU A 618 19.09 26.58 7.39
C GLU A 618 19.26 27.31 6.04
N GLN A 619 20.44 27.15 5.44
CA GLN A 619 20.80 27.71 4.14
C GLN A 619 19.94 27.16 2.99
N ASN A 620 19.27 26.00 3.16
CA ASN A 620 18.52 25.30 2.11
C ASN A 620 17.01 25.27 2.35
N GLN A 621 16.49 26.04 3.32
CA GLN A 621 15.05 26.04 3.63
C GLN A 621 14.19 26.58 2.49
N HIS A 622 14.77 27.40 1.61
CA HIS A 622 14.09 27.96 0.44
C HIS A 622 13.80 26.92 -0.65
N TYR A 623 14.47 25.76 -0.64
CA TYR A 623 14.17 24.66 -1.56
C TYR A 623 12.91 23.89 -1.15
N PRO A 624 11.87 23.81 -2.01
CA PRO A 624 10.62 23.15 -1.68
C PRO A 624 10.80 21.67 -1.31
N ARG A 625 10.24 21.25 -0.17
CA ARG A 625 10.35 19.86 0.35
C ARG A 625 9.39 18.86 -0.30
N ASP A 626 8.39 19.35 -1.03
CA ASP A 626 7.41 18.57 -1.78
C ASP A 626 7.87 18.25 -3.20
N ARG A 627 8.91 18.93 -3.69
CA ARG A 627 9.55 18.68 -5.00
C ARG A 627 10.54 17.51 -5.00
N ALA A 628 10.85 16.94 -3.83
CA ALA A 628 11.75 15.82 -3.69
C ALA A 628 11.25 14.82 -2.64
N GLU A 629 11.28 13.53 -2.98
CA GLU A 629 10.96 12.42 -2.09
C GLU A 629 12.24 11.62 -1.78
N THR A 630 13.32 12.33 -1.42
CA THR A 630 14.68 11.78 -1.27
C THR A 630 14.75 10.60 -0.32
N MET A 631 14.16 10.70 0.87
CA MET A 631 14.19 9.61 1.84
C MET A 631 13.37 8.42 1.37
N THR A 632 12.25 8.66 0.68
CA THR A 632 11.46 7.61 0.06
C THR A 632 12.25 6.88 -1.04
N ALA A 633 12.98 7.63 -1.88
CA ALA A 633 13.87 7.05 -2.88
C ALA A 633 15.03 6.26 -2.26
N ALA A 634 15.65 6.79 -1.21
CA ALA A 634 16.72 6.12 -0.49
C ALA A 634 16.23 4.82 0.19
N GLY A 635 15.06 4.86 0.85
CA GLY A 635 14.44 3.68 1.44
C GLY A 635 14.02 2.65 0.40
N LEU A 636 13.47 3.07 -0.74
CA LEU A 636 13.17 2.17 -1.86
C LEU A 636 14.44 1.51 -2.42
N PHE A 637 15.54 2.27 -2.53
CA PHE A 637 16.81 1.69 -2.98
C PHE A 637 17.36 0.68 -1.96
N CYS A 638 17.27 0.98 -0.66
CA CYS A 638 17.59 0.02 0.39
C CYS A 638 16.73 -1.25 0.27
N HIS A 639 15.41 -1.11 0.07
CA HIS A 639 14.52 -2.24 -0.17
C HIS A 639 14.95 -3.11 -1.36
N ALA A 640 15.40 -2.49 -2.45
CA ALA A 640 15.95 -3.21 -3.59
C ALA A 640 17.23 -3.98 -3.23
N LEU A 641 18.16 -3.35 -2.49
CA LEU A 641 19.39 -4.01 -2.04
C LEU A 641 19.08 -5.18 -1.10
N PHE A 642 18.09 -5.04 -0.20
CA PHE A 642 17.62 -6.11 0.67
C PHE A 642 16.86 -7.24 -0.08
N GLY A 643 16.54 -7.05 -1.36
CA GLY A 643 15.79 -8.03 -2.14
C GLY A 643 14.30 -8.10 -1.80
N THR A 644 13.71 -6.98 -1.39
CA THR A 644 12.28 -6.91 -1.07
C THR A 644 11.47 -7.16 -2.34
N ASP A 645 10.48 -8.06 -2.28
CA ASP A 645 9.59 -8.36 -3.40
C ASP A 645 8.84 -7.11 -3.85
N SER A 646 8.74 -6.88 -5.16
CA SER A 646 7.99 -5.76 -5.76
C SER A 646 6.51 -5.75 -5.39
N GLU A 647 5.94 -6.92 -5.11
CA GLU A 647 4.54 -7.08 -4.65
C GLU A 647 4.37 -6.84 -3.15
N THR A 648 5.46 -6.61 -2.42
CA THR A 648 5.39 -6.19 -1.02
C THR A 648 4.65 -4.87 -0.95
N GLU A 649 3.57 -4.83 -0.18
CA GLU A 649 2.59 -3.74 -0.07
C GLU A 649 3.19 -2.31 -0.06
N ILE A 650 4.37 -2.13 0.54
CA ILE A 650 5.05 -0.85 0.68
C ILE A 650 5.79 -0.39 -0.59
N ILE A 651 6.28 -1.30 -1.44
CA ILE A 651 7.10 -1.01 -2.61
C ILE A 651 6.35 -0.18 -3.66
N PRO A 652 5.13 -0.58 -4.11
CA PRO A 652 4.35 0.22 -5.04
C PRO A 652 4.04 1.62 -4.49
N ARG A 653 3.94 1.77 -3.16
CA ARG A 653 3.67 3.08 -2.55
C ARG A 653 4.87 4.00 -2.57
N HIS A 654 6.06 3.48 -2.27
CA HIS A 654 7.29 4.23 -2.45
C HIS A 654 7.43 4.71 -3.91
N ILE A 655 7.18 3.81 -4.86
CA ILE A 655 7.20 4.13 -6.30
C ILE A 655 6.17 5.20 -6.65
N TYR A 656 4.94 5.08 -6.14
CA TYR A 656 3.88 6.08 -6.33
C TYR A 656 4.32 7.47 -5.86
N ARG A 657 4.91 7.57 -4.66
CA ARG A 657 5.40 8.85 -4.13
C ARG A 657 6.49 9.46 -5.02
N ILE A 658 7.50 8.68 -5.39
CA ILE A 658 8.61 9.14 -6.24
C ILE A 658 8.07 9.64 -7.59
N ARG A 659 7.06 8.96 -8.16
CA ARG A 659 6.42 9.39 -9.41
C ARG A 659 5.66 10.72 -9.30
N LYS A 660 5.14 11.07 -8.13
CA LYS A 660 4.49 12.37 -7.89
C LYS A 660 5.48 13.53 -7.78
N ALA A 661 6.77 13.23 -7.57
CA ALA A 661 7.87 14.19 -7.57
C ALA A 661 8.87 13.88 -8.72
N PRO A 662 8.48 14.01 -10.01
CA PRO A 662 9.38 13.72 -11.12
C PRO A 662 10.53 14.76 -11.21
N PRO A 663 11.66 14.44 -11.87
CA PRO A 663 12.77 15.38 -11.98
C PRO A 663 12.37 16.64 -12.75
N LEU A 664 12.90 17.77 -12.32
CA LEU A 664 12.64 19.09 -12.89
C LEU A 664 13.92 19.93 -12.82
N TRP A 665 14.42 20.39 -13.96
CA TRP A 665 15.49 21.36 -14.00
C TRP A 665 14.86 22.75 -14.06
N SER A 666 15.12 23.60 -13.07
CA SER A 666 14.68 24.98 -13.07
C SER A 666 15.89 25.91 -13.06
N SER A 667 15.81 27.02 -13.78
CA SER A 667 16.92 27.98 -13.90
C SER A 667 17.24 28.68 -12.58
N ASP A 668 16.26 28.76 -11.66
CA ASP A 668 16.41 29.26 -10.29
C ASP A 668 16.96 28.21 -9.31
N GLY A 669 17.20 26.97 -9.78
CA GLY A 669 17.66 25.85 -8.96
C GLY A 669 16.62 25.23 -8.03
N LEU A 670 15.44 25.86 -7.82
CA LEU A 670 14.46 25.42 -6.81
C LEU A 670 13.85 24.03 -7.09
N GLY A 671 13.81 23.60 -8.35
CA GLY A 671 13.38 22.27 -8.76
C GLY A 671 14.49 21.22 -8.79
N CYS A 672 15.75 21.63 -8.67
CA CYS A 672 16.91 20.77 -8.85
C CYS A 672 17.30 20.06 -7.54
N ASP A 673 17.16 18.74 -7.47
CA ASP A 673 17.64 17.95 -6.33
C ASP A 673 18.37 16.70 -6.86
N MET A 674 19.65 16.88 -7.20
CA MET A 674 20.49 15.84 -7.82
C MET A 674 20.70 14.64 -6.88
N TYR A 675 20.70 14.89 -5.57
CA TYR A 675 20.78 13.84 -4.55
C TYR A 675 19.54 12.95 -4.56
N TYR A 676 18.35 13.55 -4.64
CA TYR A 676 17.11 12.80 -4.84
C TYR A 676 17.13 12.03 -6.16
N TRP A 677 17.54 12.66 -7.26
CA TRP A 677 17.54 12.02 -8.56
C TRP A 677 18.47 10.81 -8.62
N TYR A 678 19.64 10.88 -7.97
CA TYR A 678 20.54 9.74 -7.83
C TYR A 678 19.85 8.53 -7.19
N PHE A 679 19.24 8.71 -6.02
CA PHE A 679 18.57 7.62 -5.33
C PHE A 679 17.34 7.13 -6.07
N ALA A 680 16.54 8.03 -6.64
CA ALA A 680 15.32 7.66 -7.36
C ALA A 680 15.63 6.88 -8.64
N THR A 681 16.65 7.30 -9.40
CA THR A 681 17.12 6.57 -10.59
C THR A 681 17.63 5.18 -10.20
N ASN A 682 18.48 5.08 -9.17
CA ASN A 682 18.99 3.78 -8.72
C ASN A 682 17.86 2.87 -8.20
N ALA A 683 16.92 3.40 -7.43
CA ALA A 683 15.79 2.64 -6.88
C ALA A 683 14.85 2.12 -7.98
N LEU A 684 14.37 3.01 -8.85
CA LEU A 684 13.41 2.66 -9.89
C LEU A 684 14.02 1.70 -10.91
N PHE A 685 15.32 1.82 -11.21
CA PHE A 685 16.00 0.88 -12.10
C PHE A 685 15.89 -0.58 -11.61
N GLN A 686 16.01 -0.79 -10.30
CA GLN A 686 15.98 -2.13 -9.71
C GLN A 686 14.61 -2.80 -9.87
N PHE A 687 13.53 -2.02 -9.68
CA PHE A 687 12.16 -2.51 -9.77
C PHE A 687 11.60 -2.52 -11.20
N GLY A 688 12.20 -1.77 -12.13
CA GLY A 688 11.85 -1.83 -13.54
C GLY A 688 10.43 -1.36 -13.88
N GLY A 689 9.84 -2.00 -14.89
CA GLY A 689 8.49 -1.68 -15.38
C GLY A 689 8.29 -0.25 -15.91
N ASP A 690 7.01 0.12 -16.06
CA ASP A 690 6.59 1.46 -16.51
C ASP A 690 7.12 2.62 -15.65
N PRO A 691 7.19 2.51 -14.29
CA PRO A 691 7.76 3.56 -13.47
C PRO A 691 9.20 3.90 -13.85
N TRP A 692 10.04 2.89 -14.05
CA TRP A 692 11.41 3.08 -14.54
C TRP A 692 11.45 3.72 -15.92
N MET A 693 10.69 3.19 -16.88
CA MET A 693 10.73 3.68 -18.26
C MET A 693 10.33 5.15 -18.37
N LYS A 694 9.27 5.56 -17.65
CA LYS A 694 8.80 6.96 -17.60
C LYS A 694 9.82 7.86 -16.89
N TRP A 695 10.38 7.39 -15.77
CA TRP A 695 11.40 8.13 -15.03
C TRP A 695 12.65 8.35 -15.87
N TRP A 696 13.23 7.27 -16.40
CA TRP A 696 14.49 7.30 -17.15
C TRP A 696 14.41 8.22 -18.35
N LYS A 697 13.36 8.10 -19.18
CA LYS A 697 13.15 8.99 -20.33
C LYS A 697 13.14 10.46 -19.95
N LYS A 698 12.42 10.82 -18.88
CA LYS A 698 12.33 12.22 -18.43
C LYS A 698 13.65 12.69 -17.82
N TRP A 699 14.23 11.87 -16.95
CA TRP A 699 15.44 12.18 -16.21
C TRP A 699 16.66 12.31 -17.13
N SER A 700 16.88 11.35 -18.05
CA SER A 700 18.09 11.30 -18.87
C SER A 700 18.09 12.41 -19.91
N SER A 701 16.93 12.67 -20.53
CA SER A 701 16.75 13.81 -21.41
C SER A 701 17.03 15.12 -20.67
N LEU A 702 16.46 15.31 -19.48
CA LEU A 702 16.69 16.51 -18.67
C LEU A 702 18.17 16.69 -18.31
N ALA A 703 18.85 15.63 -17.87
CA ALA A 703 20.28 15.66 -17.55
C ALA A 703 21.11 16.07 -18.78
N VAL A 704 20.85 15.46 -19.95
CA VAL A 704 21.57 15.77 -21.20
C VAL A 704 21.35 17.22 -21.63
N HIS A 705 20.13 17.75 -21.50
CA HIS A 705 19.81 19.13 -21.88
C HIS A 705 20.43 20.16 -20.92
N ALA A 706 20.49 19.85 -19.62
CA ALA A 706 21.04 20.72 -18.60
C ALA A 706 22.59 20.80 -18.61
N GLN A 707 23.26 19.81 -19.22
CA GLN A 707 24.72 19.77 -19.27
C GLN A 707 25.28 20.95 -20.06
N LYS A 708 26.30 21.61 -19.52
CA LYS A 708 27.00 22.72 -20.19
C LYS A 708 27.64 22.27 -21.49
N LYS A 709 27.42 23.03 -22.56
CA LYS A 709 27.86 22.67 -23.93
C LYS A 709 29.08 23.43 -24.45
N LYS A 710 29.48 24.53 -23.79
CA LYS A 710 30.53 25.46 -24.26
C LYS A 710 31.37 25.98 -23.09
N GLY A 711 32.54 26.53 -23.43
CA GLY A 711 33.47 27.14 -22.47
C GLY A 711 34.14 26.11 -21.56
N ASP A 712 34.82 26.60 -20.52
CA ASP A 712 35.59 25.79 -19.56
C ASP A 712 34.70 24.88 -18.71
N ALA A 713 33.41 25.20 -18.62
CA ALA A 713 32.40 24.36 -17.97
C ALA A 713 31.83 23.25 -18.87
N ARG A 714 32.24 23.13 -20.15
CA ARG A 714 31.69 22.12 -21.08
C ARG A 714 31.81 20.71 -20.48
N GLY A 715 30.68 19.99 -20.42
CA GLY A 715 30.60 18.64 -19.86
C GLY A 715 30.11 18.58 -18.42
N SER A 716 30.17 19.69 -17.69
CA SER A 716 29.71 19.79 -16.31
C SER A 716 28.22 20.15 -16.17
N TRP A 717 27.72 20.10 -14.93
CA TRP A 717 26.41 20.63 -14.55
C TRP A 717 26.56 21.73 -13.51
N GLU A 718 25.62 22.68 -13.51
CA GLU A 718 25.62 23.74 -12.49
C GLU A 718 25.43 23.17 -11.10
N PRO A 719 26.11 23.72 -10.09
CA PRO A 719 25.94 23.35 -8.68
C PRO A 719 24.66 23.92 -8.08
N VAL A 720 23.53 23.72 -8.77
CA VAL A 720 22.19 24.12 -8.32
C VAL A 720 21.56 23.06 -7.45
N GLY A 721 20.70 23.50 -6.55
CA GLY A 721 19.94 22.64 -5.67
C GLY A 721 20.46 22.58 -4.23
N PRO A 722 19.77 21.85 -3.35
CA PRO A 722 19.97 21.87 -1.90
C PRO A 722 21.35 21.42 -1.40
N TRP A 723 22.21 20.87 -2.27
CA TRP A 723 23.52 20.32 -1.89
C TRP A 723 24.65 20.81 -2.78
N GLY A 724 24.36 21.70 -3.74
CA GLY A 724 25.37 22.20 -4.69
C GLY A 724 26.44 23.07 -4.03
N PHE A 725 26.07 23.88 -3.02
CA PHE A 725 27.01 24.70 -2.25
C PHE A 725 27.97 23.91 -1.35
N VAL A 726 27.73 22.60 -1.15
CA VAL A 726 28.55 21.72 -0.32
C VAL A 726 29.73 21.12 -1.10
N GLY A 727 29.50 20.67 -2.33
CA GLY A 727 30.55 20.00 -3.13
C GLY A 727 30.82 20.65 -4.49
N GLY A 728 30.21 21.80 -4.77
CA GLY A 728 30.43 22.59 -5.97
C GLY A 728 30.11 21.86 -7.28
N ARG A 729 30.66 22.38 -8.38
CA ARG A 729 30.46 21.83 -9.73
C ARG A 729 30.99 20.40 -9.88
N VAL A 730 32.02 20.03 -9.11
CA VAL A 730 32.56 18.66 -9.07
C VAL A 730 31.51 17.69 -8.56
N TYR A 731 30.87 17.99 -7.42
CA TYR A 731 29.76 17.18 -6.89
C TYR A 731 28.66 16.99 -7.91
N SER A 732 28.16 18.09 -8.49
CA SER A 732 27.06 18.05 -9.45
C SER A 732 27.42 17.23 -10.69
N THR A 733 28.65 17.37 -11.17
CA THR A 733 29.11 16.63 -12.35
C THR A 733 29.29 15.15 -12.05
N ALA A 734 29.92 14.81 -10.93
CA ALA A 734 30.16 13.43 -10.52
C ALA A 734 28.85 12.69 -10.23
N ILE A 735 27.92 13.27 -9.47
CA ILE A 735 26.65 12.60 -9.12
C ILE A 735 25.71 12.47 -10.32
N MET A 736 25.68 13.45 -11.23
CA MET A 736 24.89 13.38 -12.45
C MET A 736 25.45 12.35 -13.43
N ALA A 737 26.77 12.32 -13.63
CA ALA A 737 27.44 11.29 -14.43
C ALA A 737 27.18 9.90 -13.83
N LEU A 738 27.32 9.75 -12.51
CA LEU A 738 27.06 8.49 -11.82
C LEU A 738 25.59 8.04 -11.97
N GLY A 739 24.62 8.96 -11.90
CA GLY A 739 23.21 8.66 -12.21
C GLY A 739 22.97 8.28 -13.68
N LEU A 740 23.71 8.87 -14.63
CA LEU A 740 23.60 8.54 -16.06
C LEU A 740 24.16 7.15 -16.34
N THR A 741 25.04 6.65 -15.47
CA THR A 741 25.61 5.30 -15.56
C THR A 741 24.77 4.21 -14.89
N THR A 742 23.60 4.51 -14.29
CA THR A 742 22.79 3.52 -13.57
C THR A 742 22.50 2.25 -14.39
N PRO A 743 22.07 2.32 -15.67
CA PRO A 743 21.82 1.12 -16.46
C PRO A 743 23.05 0.28 -16.77
N GLN A 744 24.24 0.87 -16.76
CA GLN A 744 25.53 0.20 -17.01
C GLN A 744 26.10 -0.40 -15.71
N ARG A 745 25.86 0.26 -14.58
CA ARG A 745 26.39 -0.10 -13.26
C ARG A 745 25.65 -1.29 -12.63
N PHE A 746 24.36 -1.50 -12.95
CA PHE A 746 23.53 -2.51 -12.27
C PHE A 746 22.82 -3.48 -13.23
N SER A 747 22.63 -4.72 -12.77
CA SER A 747 21.64 -5.66 -13.35
C SER A 747 20.29 -5.54 -12.62
N ARG A 748 19.16 -5.74 -13.32
CA ARG A 748 17.80 -5.62 -12.75
C ARG A 748 17.40 -6.82 -11.90
N LEU A 749 16.50 -6.61 -10.91
CA LEU A 749 15.94 -7.69 -10.08
C LEU A 749 15.06 -8.67 -10.90
N GLU A 750 14.31 -8.17 -11.89
CA GLU A 750 13.32 -8.95 -12.65
C GLU A 750 13.94 -9.97 -13.64
N GLU A 751 15.14 -9.71 -14.17
CA GLU A 751 15.78 -10.58 -15.19
C GLU A 751 16.09 -11.99 -14.66
N LYS A 752 16.11 -12.20 -13.35
CA LYS A 752 16.31 -13.53 -12.73
C LYS A 752 15.06 -14.40 -12.72
N ARG A 753 13.84 -13.84 -12.64
CA ARG A 753 12.61 -14.64 -12.53
C ARG A 753 12.28 -15.43 -13.82
N GLY A 754 12.83 -15.01 -14.97
CA GLY A 754 12.65 -15.69 -16.26
C GLY A 754 13.68 -16.79 -16.56
N GLY A 755 14.77 -16.90 -15.79
CA GLY A 755 15.90 -17.79 -16.11
C GLY A 755 15.75 -19.25 -15.68
N SER A 756 14.77 -19.58 -14.84
CA SER A 756 14.66 -20.91 -14.22
C SER A 756 13.90 -21.96 -15.04
N THR A 757 13.28 -21.61 -16.17
CA THR A 757 12.45 -22.57 -16.95
C THR A 757 13.00 -22.95 -18.32
N ALA A 758 14.10 -22.33 -18.77
CA ALA A 758 14.65 -22.60 -20.11
C ALA A 758 15.69 -23.74 -20.19
N GLY A 759 16.09 -24.34 -19.06
CA GLY A 759 17.16 -25.36 -19.00
C GLY A 759 16.73 -26.82 -19.12
N ALA A 760 15.44 -27.15 -18.96
CA ALA A 760 15.00 -28.54 -18.84
C ALA A 760 14.49 -29.20 -20.15
N ALA A 761 14.34 -28.44 -21.24
CA ALA A 761 13.74 -28.94 -22.48
C ALA A 761 14.74 -29.01 -23.64
N LYS A 762 15.91 -29.66 -23.46
CA LYS A 762 16.80 -30.01 -24.59
C LYS A 762 17.81 -31.13 -24.26
N ARG A 763 17.36 -32.22 -23.64
CA ARG A 763 18.09 -33.50 -23.66
C ARG A 763 17.10 -34.64 -23.88
N GLY A 764 16.98 -35.09 -25.14
CA GLY A 764 16.11 -36.22 -25.45
C GLY A 764 15.80 -36.45 -26.92
N LYS A 765 16.79 -36.46 -27.82
CA LYS A 765 16.71 -37.22 -29.08
C LYS A 765 18.10 -37.78 -29.43
N GLY A 766 18.43 -38.90 -28.81
CA GLY A 766 19.51 -39.77 -29.27
C GLY A 766 19.10 -40.44 -30.58
N LYS A 767 19.92 -40.27 -31.62
CA LYS A 767 19.88 -41.06 -32.85
C LYS A 767 20.10 -42.54 -32.49
N LYS A 768 19.13 -43.40 -32.76
CA LYS A 768 19.40 -44.82 -32.99
C LYS A 768 19.85 -44.99 -34.45
N ARG A 769 21.11 -45.39 -34.63
CA ARG A 769 21.57 -46.20 -35.76
C ARG A 769 21.62 -47.64 -35.25
N GLY A 770 21.11 -48.56 -36.04
CA GLY A 770 20.86 -49.97 -35.72
C GLY A 770 19.58 -50.37 -36.43
#